data_AF-A0A120E9E6-F1
#
_entry.id   AF-A0A120E9E6-F1
#
_cell.length_a   1.000
_cell.length_b   1.000
_cell.length_c   1.000
_cell.angle_alpha   90.00
_cell.angle_beta   90.00
_cell.angle_gamma   90.00
#
_symmetry.space_group_name_H-M   'P 1'
#
loop_
_entity.id
_entity.type
_entity.pdbx_description
1 polymer ?
#
loop_
_entity_poly.entity_id
_entity_poly.type
_entity_poly.pdbx_seq_one_letter_code
_entity_poly.pdbx_strand_id
1 'polypeptide(L)'
;RDFKALLQEGYQPGFTRLSELDLVVSVAKKVNLLGVPARALQAWDSRLITGQVVYLVLLMNVGSTYPVDLDHQTSGQVRFRVGISPTYKPSKDAISAAFRAHSSNPYTRTFLALLLLLSRRETDCKSMLTPTAGDFDAISLSNPLNALMNDKFQQLVQIRRSNDRVGWAGAEQHCFTGNGAGQPLDKKAARAADKEEKTAAETNASPLPKDPMASIKTANNFPLLAFSYLIRRFVMCPRFCLNCFKRCDMTITALKPFVCDNPLCLFQLIQLGLGPSLEHEIVTNAPAVDLLVQLAYIAAKEGGLRDELLPNGLGLEVPRAGDGPQAFDDLDDLAHDDFKRAGIVALINELPPINVMREWLLGQDMSSDERIMQRTRKLVDMQQGTVSKSAWRLLRFIVASNTSYLKQIEDEDELVQGVPAEYRQFRFIVGDPAKEHRLRESIKLAQQDDPNAVAYPTLYAWHGSSAKNFHSILRQGLHFKETINGRACVPFLVYFALQGEVSLGTYANNTMNSWKGAEFAISKLAAICEITNRPQEFVSSQPYLVCNQLDWIQCRVLVVQRNNLTGPQEDQASSDKDKKKAKTNIKTIPLDPRFPLTLSSARIAFPDVEDKLQRLEDALGDTPDDLHESDNEILKDPPAPSPTKRGNARADNHWGKRTSPAMSGSKQSEATPMPDPFEPADAERLKLIKMLPPPKNPSRTALSMIQKEMKAMMKTQEIEGPTKAGFFYDPERSNDNAFTWIVELPQGSFDQDIPLAKDMKQRGVKSILMEIRFGDSYPFSPPFFRVVHPRFLPFIHGGGGHVTGGGSICMDLLTSNGWSSVYSIEAILLQIRMAMSNLEPRPGRLDPSTWNSPYSMDEAIQGFKRAAATHGWTVPPELEQMARQG
;
A
#
# COMPACT_ATOMS: atom_id res chain seq x y z
N ARG A 1 -9.51 11.09 27.07
CA ARG A 1 -9.69 12.48 26.54
C ARG A 1 -9.77 12.47 25.02
N ASP A 2 -8.73 12.03 24.32
CA ASP A 2 -8.61 12.19 22.86
C ASP A 2 -9.70 11.48 22.05
N PHE A 3 -10.18 10.32 22.53
CA PHE A 3 -11.36 9.63 21.97
C PHE A 3 -12.64 10.48 22.04
N LYS A 4 -12.87 11.23 23.13
CA LYS A 4 -14.02 12.15 23.26
C LYS A 4 -13.96 13.27 22.20
N ALA A 5 -12.76 13.73 21.83
CA ALA A 5 -12.58 14.75 20.79
C ALA A 5 -12.67 14.18 19.36
N LEU A 6 -12.27 12.92 19.13
CA LEU A 6 -12.49 12.23 17.84
C LEU A 6 -13.99 12.07 17.55
N LEU A 7 -14.76 11.63 18.56
CA LEU A 7 -16.22 11.48 18.46
C LEU A 7 -16.93 12.82 18.20
N GLN A 8 -16.46 13.92 18.82
CA GLN A 8 -16.98 15.27 18.58
C GLN A 8 -16.77 15.79 17.16
N GLU A 9 -15.77 15.27 16.43
CA GLU A 9 -15.51 15.59 15.02
C GLU A 9 -16.09 14.53 14.06
N GLY A 10 -16.91 13.60 14.55
CA GLY A 10 -17.59 12.59 13.73
C GLY A 10 -16.69 11.43 13.28
N TYR A 11 -15.63 11.13 14.04
CA TYR A 11 -14.75 9.98 13.80
C TYR A 11 -15.00 8.89 14.85
N GLN A 12 -14.89 7.64 14.44
CA GLN A 12 -15.02 6.49 15.35
C GLN A 12 -13.64 5.97 15.76
N PRO A 13 -13.24 6.12 17.04
CA PRO A 13 -12.00 5.60 17.55
C PRO A 13 -12.15 4.17 18.09
N GLY A 14 -11.16 3.32 17.85
CA GLY A 14 -11.05 2.00 18.44
C GLY A 14 -9.66 1.77 19.05
N PHE A 15 -9.60 0.94 20.09
CA PHE A 15 -8.36 0.57 20.76
C PHE A 15 -8.17 -0.95 20.78
N THR A 16 -7.04 -1.41 20.27
CA THR A 16 -6.68 -2.84 20.22
C THR A 16 -5.28 -3.05 20.79
N ARG A 17 -5.20 -3.85 21.86
CA ARG A 17 -3.93 -4.28 22.47
C ARG A 17 -3.44 -5.56 21.79
N LEU A 18 -2.40 -5.44 20.95
CA LEU A 18 -1.79 -6.60 20.29
C LEU A 18 -0.96 -7.40 21.30
N SER A 19 -0.03 -6.72 21.97
CA SER A 19 0.84 -7.22 23.04
C SER A 19 0.88 -6.18 24.18
N GLU A 20 1.66 -6.41 25.23
CA GLU A 20 1.90 -5.36 26.24
C GLU A 20 2.65 -4.14 25.68
N LEU A 21 3.48 -4.36 24.64
CA LEU A 21 4.35 -3.38 24.01
C LEU A 21 3.83 -2.83 22.67
N ASP A 22 2.78 -3.42 22.10
CA ASP A 22 2.12 -2.97 20.87
C ASP A 22 0.67 -2.55 21.16
N LEU A 23 0.48 -1.25 21.41
CA LEU A 23 -0.83 -0.63 21.48
C LEU A 23 -1.21 -0.07 20.10
N VAL A 24 -2.37 -0.45 19.57
CA VAL A 24 -2.88 0.06 18.30
C VAL A 24 -4.15 0.88 18.53
N VAL A 25 -4.13 2.11 18.03
CA VAL A 25 -5.32 2.97 17.91
C VAL A 25 -5.81 2.89 16.47
N SER A 26 -7.06 2.49 16.27
CA SER A 26 -7.77 2.65 15.00
C SER A 26 -8.58 3.95 15.04
N VAL A 27 -8.60 4.68 13.93
CA VAL A 27 -9.56 5.78 13.71
C VAL A 27 -10.20 5.58 12.36
N ALA A 28 -11.53 5.70 12.31
CA ALA A 28 -12.31 5.37 11.14
C ALA A 28 -13.41 6.39 10.84
N LYS A 29 -13.82 6.44 9.57
CA LYS A 29 -15.01 7.17 9.10
C LYS A 29 -15.63 6.46 7.89
N LYS A 30 -16.97 6.42 7.82
CA LYS A 30 -17.71 5.84 6.68
C LYS A 30 -17.32 6.57 5.38
N VAL A 31 -17.03 5.82 4.32
CA VAL A 31 -16.47 6.34 3.05
C VAL A 31 -17.42 7.31 2.35
N ASN A 32 -18.73 7.04 2.37
CA ASN A 32 -19.77 7.93 1.85
C ASN A 32 -19.79 9.31 2.56
N LEU A 33 -19.44 9.37 3.85
CA LEU A 33 -19.41 10.62 4.63
C LEU A 33 -18.12 11.42 4.44
N LEU A 34 -17.22 11.03 3.53
CA LEU A 34 -15.97 11.74 3.24
C LEU A 34 -16.15 12.93 2.28
N GLY A 35 -17.32 13.06 1.63
CA GLY A 35 -17.58 14.14 0.67
C GLY A 35 -16.80 14.01 -0.64
N VAL A 36 -16.46 12.77 -1.02
CA VAL A 36 -15.93 12.42 -2.34
C VAL A 36 -17.10 11.86 -3.17
N PRO A 37 -17.38 12.37 -4.38
CA PRO A 37 -18.49 11.88 -5.21
C PRO A 37 -18.39 10.37 -5.49
N ALA A 38 -19.51 9.65 -5.46
CA ALA A 38 -19.53 8.20 -5.64
C ALA A 38 -18.81 7.72 -6.91
N ARG A 39 -18.99 8.43 -8.03
CA ARG A 39 -18.31 8.15 -9.30
C ARG A 39 -16.78 8.22 -9.20
N ALA A 40 -16.23 9.09 -8.36
CA ALA A 40 -14.78 9.17 -8.11
C ALA A 40 -14.32 8.00 -7.23
N LEU A 41 -15.06 7.69 -6.15
CA LEU A 41 -14.76 6.54 -5.29
C LEU A 41 -14.75 5.22 -6.07
N GLN A 42 -15.77 4.98 -6.90
CA GLN A 42 -15.86 3.80 -7.78
C GLN A 42 -14.70 3.72 -8.79
N ALA A 43 -14.15 4.86 -9.21
CA ALA A 43 -12.99 4.95 -10.10
C ALA A 43 -11.64 4.68 -9.39
N TRP A 44 -11.54 5.03 -8.10
CA TRP A 44 -10.32 4.83 -7.31
C TRP A 44 -10.16 3.35 -6.94
N ASP A 45 -11.22 2.73 -6.44
CA ASP A 45 -11.32 1.30 -6.12
C ASP A 45 -12.81 0.93 -6.02
N SER A 46 -13.27 -0.07 -6.77
CA SER A 46 -14.70 -0.46 -6.79
C SER A 46 -15.21 -0.91 -5.43
N ARG A 47 -14.33 -1.32 -4.50
CA ARG A 47 -14.71 -1.73 -3.14
C ARG A 47 -14.98 -0.56 -2.19
N LEU A 48 -14.73 0.68 -2.61
CA LEU A 48 -15.10 1.87 -1.84
C LEU A 48 -16.62 2.13 -1.86
N ILE A 49 -17.35 1.61 -2.86
CA ILE A 49 -18.82 1.69 -2.96
C ILE A 49 -19.38 0.35 -3.43
N THR A 50 -19.96 -0.38 -2.49
CA THR A 50 -20.53 -1.73 -2.67
C THR A 50 -22.01 -1.81 -2.28
N GLY A 51 -22.62 -0.70 -1.83
CA GLY A 51 -23.94 -0.68 -1.20
C GLY A 51 -23.96 -1.19 0.24
N GLN A 52 -22.79 -1.57 0.79
CA GLN A 52 -22.60 -1.89 2.20
C GLN A 52 -21.78 -0.79 2.88
N VAL A 53 -21.86 -0.70 4.21
CA VAL A 53 -21.05 0.26 4.98
C VAL A 53 -19.58 -0.12 4.85
N VAL A 54 -18.79 0.82 4.32
CA VAL A 54 -17.33 0.70 4.20
C VAL A 54 -16.71 1.85 4.98
N TYR A 55 -15.81 1.52 5.89
CA TYR A 55 -15.00 2.46 6.65
C TYR A 55 -13.64 2.66 5.99
N LEU A 56 -13.19 3.91 5.86
CA LEU A 56 -11.77 4.22 5.69
C LEU A 56 -11.14 4.20 7.08
N VAL A 57 -10.15 3.33 7.29
CA VAL A 57 -9.53 3.06 8.60
C VAL A 57 -8.04 3.39 8.57
N LEU A 58 -7.59 4.17 9.55
CA LEU A 58 -6.18 4.38 9.88
C LEU A 58 -5.83 3.59 11.14
N LEU A 59 -4.91 2.64 11.02
CA LEU A 59 -4.30 1.97 12.16
C LEU A 59 -2.99 2.67 12.52
N MET A 60 -2.82 2.99 13.80
CA MET A 60 -1.63 3.61 14.39
C MET A 60 -1.09 2.71 15.48
N ASN A 61 0.01 2.00 15.21
CA ASN A 61 0.77 1.32 16.26
C ASN A 61 1.68 2.35 16.94
N VAL A 62 1.38 2.66 18.20
CA VAL A 62 2.11 3.65 19.03
C VAL A 62 3.12 3.00 19.99
N GLY A 63 3.34 1.69 19.85
CA GLY A 63 4.19 0.93 20.78
C GLY A 63 3.60 0.93 22.20
N SER A 64 4.46 1.06 23.21
CA SER A 64 4.10 1.09 24.63
C SER A 64 3.84 2.51 25.17
N THR A 65 4.10 3.55 24.39
CA THR A 65 4.18 4.94 24.86
C THR A 65 3.02 5.79 24.35
N TYR A 66 2.13 6.22 25.25
CA TYR A 66 1.05 7.16 24.95
C TYR A 66 0.81 8.09 26.17
N PRO A 67 0.59 9.40 25.98
CA PRO A 67 0.46 10.14 24.72
C PRO A 67 1.76 10.21 23.93
N VAL A 68 1.61 10.45 22.62
CA VAL A 68 2.71 10.61 21.67
C VAL A 68 3.39 11.97 21.86
N ASP A 69 4.72 11.99 22.02
CA ASP A 69 5.50 13.23 22.08
C ASP A 69 5.59 13.87 20.69
N LEU A 70 4.96 15.03 20.52
CA LEU A 70 4.89 15.76 19.26
C LEU A 70 6.14 16.58 18.94
N ASP A 71 6.95 16.88 19.96
CA ASP A 71 8.00 17.90 19.90
C ASP A 71 9.41 17.28 19.87
N HIS A 72 9.59 16.04 20.37
CA HIS A 72 10.90 15.36 20.41
C HIS A 72 10.94 14.04 19.64
N GLN A 73 9.85 13.61 19.00
CA GLN A 73 9.83 12.33 18.29
C GLN A 73 10.81 12.24 17.11
N THR A 74 11.69 11.26 17.19
CA THR A 74 12.47 10.73 16.07
C THR A 74 11.55 9.97 15.11
N SER A 75 11.76 10.16 13.80
CA SER A 75 10.97 9.51 12.75
C SER A 75 10.96 7.99 12.92
N GLY A 76 9.78 7.37 12.89
CA GLY A 76 9.61 5.90 12.89
C GLY A 76 9.07 5.29 14.18
N GLN A 77 8.87 6.04 15.27
CA GLN A 77 8.33 5.49 16.53
C GLN A 77 6.85 5.06 16.42
N VAL A 78 6.04 5.74 15.59
CA VAL A 78 4.66 5.34 15.28
C VAL A 78 4.61 4.75 13.88
N ARG A 79 3.96 3.59 13.71
CA ARG A 79 3.75 2.95 12.41
C ARG A 79 2.29 3.08 11.97
N PHE A 80 2.09 3.43 10.70
CA PHE A 80 0.77 3.65 10.10
C PHE A 80 0.41 2.58 9.07
N ARG A 81 -0.87 2.18 9.06
CA ARG A 81 -1.51 1.38 8.00
C ARG A 81 -2.88 1.96 7.64
N VAL A 82 -3.08 2.24 6.35
CA VAL A 82 -4.34 2.75 5.75
C VAL A 82 -5.00 1.62 4.97
N GLY A 83 -6.30 1.42 5.18
CA GLY A 83 -7.11 0.43 4.47
C GLY A 83 -8.59 0.69 4.65
N ILE A 84 -9.41 -0.24 4.15
CA ILE A 84 -10.85 -0.25 4.35
C ILE A 84 -11.28 -1.43 5.22
N SER A 85 -12.45 -1.32 5.86
CA SER A 85 -13.05 -2.38 6.67
C SER A 85 -14.58 -2.26 6.64
N PRO A 86 -15.34 -3.36 6.76
CA PRO A 86 -16.77 -3.31 7.05
C PRO A 86 -17.10 -2.77 8.46
N THR A 87 -16.13 -2.69 9.36
CA THR A 87 -16.30 -2.15 10.72
C THR A 87 -15.32 -1.02 11.02
N TYR A 88 -15.63 -0.19 12.01
CA TYR A 88 -14.74 0.92 12.39
C TYR A 88 -13.44 0.44 13.10
N LYS A 89 -13.47 -0.78 13.64
CA LYS A 89 -12.42 -1.40 14.44
C LYS A 89 -12.18 -2.84 13.97
N PRO A 90 -11.18 -3.05 13.11
CA PRO A 90 -10.81 -4.39 12.69
C PRO A 90 -10.42 -5.30 13.86
N SER A 91 -10.61 -6.60 13.66
CA SER A 91 -10.18 -7.67 14.55
C SER A 91 -8.68 -7.62 14.87
N LYS A 92 -8.34 -8.19 16.04
CA LYS A 92 -6.95 -8.31 16.50
C LYS A 92 -6.04 -9.00 15.48
N ASP A 93 -6.55 -10.01 14.78
CA ASP A 93 -5.76 -10.77 13.79
C ASP A 93 -5.50 -9.98 12.51
N ALA A 94 -6.47 -9.21 12.01
CA ALA A 94 -6.26 -8.37 10.84
C ALA A 94 -5.32 -7.20 11.15
N ILE A 95 -5.45 -6.57 12.33
CA ILE A 95 -4.50 -5.54 12.80
C ILE A 95 -3.09 -6.14 12.94
N SER A 96 -2.97 -7.34 13.54
CA SER A 96 -1.69 -8.03 13.66
C SER A 96 -1.08 -8.35 12.28
N ALA A 97 -1.88 -8.83 11.32
CA ALA A 97 -1.43 -9.08 9.95
C ALA A 97 -0.93 -7.81 9.26
N ALA A 98 -1.67 -6.69 9.38
CA ALA A 98 -1.31 -5.41 8.76
C ALA A 98 0.05 -4.87 9.21
N PHE A 99 0.43 -5.10 10.49
CA PHE A 99 1.75 -4.71 11.02
C PHE A 99 2.82 -5.81 10.96
N ARG A 100 2.44 -7.09 10.79
CA ARG A 100 3.38 -8.20 10.51
C ARG A 100 3.92 -8.13 9.08
N ALA A 101 3.11 -7.64 8.12
CA ALA A 101 3.51 -7.37 6.75
C ALA A 101 4.56 -6.24 6.68
N HIS A 102 5.83 -6.61 6.85
CA HIS A 102 6.97 -5.78 6.51
C HIS A 102 7.25 -5.93 5.01
N SER A 103 7.45 -4.79 4.35
CA SER A 103 7.95 -4.61 2.98
C SER A 103 7.30 -5.38 1.80
N SER A 104 6.18 -6.12 1.93
CA SER A 104 5.50 -6.68 0.74
C SER A 104 3.97 -6.85 0.78
N ASN A 105 3.38 -6.58 -0.39
CA ASN A 105 2.03 -6.82 -0.91
C ASN A 105 0.89 -7.17 0.09
N PRO A 106 0.09 -6.17 0.54
CA PRO A 106 -1.07 -6.39 1.40
C PRO A 106 -2.38 -6.82 0.67
N TYR A 107 -2.36 -7.10 -0.65
CA TYR A 107 -3.57 -7.27 -1.47
C TYR A 107 -4.04 -8.73 -1.65
N THR A 108 -3.38 -9.71 -1.00
CA THR A 108 -3.54 -11.15 -1.27
C THR A 108 -4.81 -11.80 -0.69
N ARG A 109 -5.64 -11.08 0.09
CA ARG A 109 -6.68 -11.70 0.94
C ARG A 109 -8.14 -11.58 0.45
N THR A 110 -8.45 -10.63 -0.44
CA THR A 110 -9.79 -10.01 -0.40
C THR A 110 -10.86 -10.55 -1.38
N PHE A 111 -10.53 -11.01 -2.59
CA PHE A 111 -11.56 -11.14 -3.64
C PHE A 111 -12.46 -12.40 -3.53
N LEU A 112 -11.99 -13.49 -2.92
CA LEU A 112 -12.70 -14.79 -2.95
C LEU A 112 -14.04 -14.78 -2.18
N ALA A 113 -14.13 -14.02 -1.09
CA ALA A 113 -15.29 -14.05 -0.21
C ALA A 113 -16.54 -13.40 -0.83
N LEU A 114 -16.35 -12.34 -1.63
CA LEU A 114 -17.44 -11.70 -2.35
C LEU A 114 -18.00 -12.62 -3.44
N LEU A 115 -17.12 -13.32 -4.18
CA LEU A 115 -17.50 -14.36 -5.15
C LEU A 115 -18.27 -15.52 -4.50
N LEU A 116 -17.83 -15.97 -3.31
CA LEU A 116 -18.50 -17.03 -2.55
C LEU A 116 -19.87 -16.59 -1.98
N LEU A 117 -20.04 -15.31 -1.62
CA LEU A 117 -21.33 -14.76 -1.22
C LEU A 117 -22.30 -14.66 -2.40
N LEU A 118 -21.84 -14.18 -3.55
CA LEU A 118 -22.64 -14.07 -4.78
C LEU A 118 -23.00 -15.44 -5.41
N SER A 119 -22.30 -16.52 -5.03
CA SER A 119 -22.51 -17.87 -5.57
C SER A 119 -23.39 -18.78 -4.69
N ARG A 120 -23.76 -18.37 -3.47
CA ARG A 120 -24.55 -19.22 -2.55
C ARG A 120 -26.06 -19.05 -2.78
N ARG A 121 -26.68 -20.05 -3.41
CA ARG A 121 -28.13 -20.30 -3.25
C ARG A 121 -28.42 -20.66 -1.79
N GLU A 122 -29.53 -20.16 -1.28
CA GLU A 122 -30.00 -20.42 0.09
C GLU A 122 -30.27 -21.92 0.30
N THR A 123 -29.66 -22.50 1.34
CA THR A 123 -30.27 -23.52 2.24
C THR A 123 -29.36 -23.71 3.47
N ASP A 124 -29.99 -23.71 4.64
CA ASP A 124 -29.53 -24.04 5.99
C ASP A 124 -28.05 -24.37 6.28
N CYS A 125 -27.46 -23.56 7.16
CA CYS A 125 -26.87 -24.05 8.43
C CYS A 125 -26.53 -22.89 9.38
N LYS A 126 -27.23 -22.79 10.52
CA LYS A 126 -26.90 -21.86 11.62
C LYS A 126 -26.15 -22.60 12.74
N SER A 127 -24.82 -22.48 12.79
CA SER A 127 -24.00 -22.27 14.01
C SER A 127 -22.53 -22.68 13.81
N MET A 128 -21.66 -22.02 14.59
CA MET A 128 -20.23 -22.31 14.81
C MET A 128 -19.26 -22.10 13.63
N LEU A 129 -18.32 -21.15 13.85
CA LEU A 129 -17.04 -20.97 13.15
C LEU A 129 -17.11 -20.73 11.62
N THR A 130 -17.70 -19.60 11.22
CA THR A 130 -17.40 -18.98 9.91
C THR A 130 -16.06 -18.24 9.96
N PRO A 131 -15.08 -18.54 9.09
CA PRO A 131 -13.86 -17.73 8.96
C PRO A 131 -14.22 -16.32 8.46
N THR A 132 -13.89 -15.29 9.23
CA THR A 132 -14.17 -13.90 8.85
C THR A 132 -13.24 -13.44 7.73
N ALA A 133 -13.81 -13.25 6.54
CA ALA A 133 -13.16 -12.58 5.43
C ALA A 133 -13.18 -11.05 5.59
N GLY A 134 -12.20 -10.36 4.99
CA GLY A 134 -12.30 -8.93 4.65
C GLY A 134 -12.40 -7.94 5.81
N ASP A 135 -11.78 -8.23 6.96
CA ASP A 135 -11.92 -7.38 8.16
C ASP A 135 -10.97 -6.15 8.18
N PHE A 136 -9.87 -6.16 7.43
CA PHE A 136 -9.10 -4.97 7.06
C PHE A 136 -8.35 -5.23 5.76
N ASP A 137 -8.67 -4.47 4.71
CA ASP A 137 -8.17 -4.67 3.36
C ASP A 137 -7.47 -3.44 2.81
N ALA A 138 -6.39 -3.65 2.06
CA ALA A 138 -5.71 -2.57 1.35
C ALA A 138 -6.46 -2.20 0.05
N ILE A 139 -6.49 -0.91 -0.27
CA ILE A 139 -7.02 -0.31 -1.51
C ILE A 139 -5.88 0.15 -2.42
N SER A 140 -6.18 0.48 -3.68
CA SER A 140 -5.21 1.00 -4.66
C SER A 140 -4.32 2.15 -4.12
N LEU A 141 -4.85 2.96 -3.18
CA LEU A 141 -4.17 4.09 -2.53
C LEU A 141 -3.44 3.75 -1.23
N SER A 142 -3.60 2.54 -0.68
CA SER A 142 -3.03 2.15 0.63
C SER A 142 -1.51 2.26 0.64
N ASN A 143 -0.80 1.76 -0.38
CA ASN A 143 0.67 1.85 -0.42
C ASN A 143 1.18 3.32 -0.47
N PRO A 144 0.71 4.18 -1.39
CA PRO A 144 1.05 5.61 -1.38
C PRO A 144 0.74 6.32 -0.05
N LEU A 145 -0.43 6.09 0.53
CA LEU A 145 -0.83 6.74 1.78
C LEU A 145 -0.04 6.20 2.97
N ASN A 146 0.32 4.91 2.99
CA ASN A 146 1.22 4.34 3.98
C ASN A 146 2.60 5.01 3.92
N ALA A 147 3.19 5.16 2.73
CA ALA A 147 4.48 5.84 2.58
C ALA A 147 4.41 7.31 3.05
N LEU A 148 3.38 8.05 2.64
CA LEU A 148 3.17 9.43 3.09
C LEU A 148 3.06 9.54 4.63
N MET A 149 2.29 8.67 5.26
CA MET A 149 2.05 8.70 6.70
C MET A 149 3.28 8.25 7.50
N ASN A 150 4.02 7.22 7.06
CA ASN A 150 5.20 6.74 7.77
C ASN A 150 6.43 7.65 7.55
N ASP A 151 6.64 8.17 6.33
CA ASP A 151 7.90 8.81 5.95
C ASP A 151 7.89 10.35 6.09
N LYS A 152 6.71 10.98 6.16
CA LYS A 152 6.55 12.45 6.03
C LYS A 152 5.61 13.10 7.03
N PHE A 153 4.59 12.41 7.54
CA PHE A 153 3.61 13.01 8.46
C PHE A 153 4.27 13.69 9.68
N GLN A 154 5.25 13.04 10.31
CA GLN A 154 5.95 13.63 11.47
C GLN A 154 6.70 14.92 11.13
N GLN A 155 7.39 14.96 9.97
CA GLN A 155 8.06 16.17 9.49
C GLN A 155 7.05 17.31 9.24
N LEU A 156 5.88 16.99 8.68
CA LEU A 156 4.80 17.96 8.46
C LEU A 156 4.22 18.50 9.77
N VAL A 157 4.01 17.65 10.78
CA VAL A 157 3.56 18.05 12.13
C VAL A 157 4.59 18.99 12.78
N GLN A 158 5.89 18.69 12.68
CA GLN A 158 6.95 19.56 13.21
C GLN A 158 7.01 20.91 12.50
N ILE A 159 6.95 20.94 11.15
CA ILE A 159 6.87 22.18 10.36
C ILE A 159 5.65 23.02 10.78
N ARG A 160 4.48 22.38 10.91
CA ARG A 160 3.23 23.01 11.36
C ARG A 160 3.32 23.62 12.76
N ARG A 161 3.86 22.89 13.74
CA ARG A 161 4.01 23.35 15.14
C ARG A 161 5.05 24.46 15.28
N SER A 162 6.07 24.47 14.43
CA SER A 162 7.15 25.46 14.45
C SER A 162 6.80 26.78 13.73
N ASN A 163 5.67 26.86 13.03
CA ASN A 163 5.32 28.00 12.17
C ASN A 163 3.88 28.49 12.35
N ASP A 164 3.71 29.57 13.11
CA ASP A 164 2.41 30.24 13.28
C ASP A 164 1.75 30.67 11.96
N ARG A 165 0.44 30.38 11.87
CA ARG A 165 -0.42 30.73 10.73
C ARG A 165 0.10 30.17 9.40
N VAL A 166 0.52 28.91 9.43
CA VAL A 166 0.76 28.05 8.26
C VAL A 166 -0.19 26.85 8.38
N GLY A 167 -0.89 26.51 7.31
CA GLY A 167 -1.78 25.37 7.19
C GLY A 167 -1.07 24.12 6.64
N TRP A 168 -1.86 23.10 6.30
CA TRP A 168 -1.32 21.83 5.79
C TRP A 168 -0.70 21.97 4.39
N ALA A 169 -1.31 22.73 3.49
CA ALA A 169 -0.79 22.94 2.13
C ALA A 169 0.55 23.68 2.15
N GLY A 170 0.68 24.73 2.97
CA GLY A 170 1.93 25.47 3.13
C GLY A 170 3.06 24.65 3.75
N ALA A 171 2.74 23.77 4.71
CA ALA A 171 3.71 22.83 5.30
C ALA A 171 4.17 21.77 4.28
N GLU A 172 3.26 21.23 3.47
CA GLU A 172 3.58 20.28 2.39
C GLU A 172 4.44 20.90 1.31
N GLN A 173 4.12 22.13 0.88
CA GLN A 173 4.91 22.85 -0.12
C GLN A 173 6.38 22.93 0.35
N HIS A 174 6.62 23.40 1.57
CA HIS A 174 7.98 23.48 2.13
C HIS A 174 8.64 22.10 2.29
N CYS A 175 7.90 21.09 2.75
CA CYS A 175 8.41 19.74 2.97
C CYS A 175 8.85 19.04 1.68
N PHE A 176 8.18 19.29 0.56
CA PHE A 176 8.39 18.55 -0.69
C PHE A 176 9.19 19.30 -1.77
N THR A 177 9.31 20.63 -1.74
CA THR A 177 10.03 21.39 -2.78
C THR A 177 11.57 21.36 -2.66
N GLY A 178 12.16 20.42 -1.92
CA GLY A 178 13.62 20.23 -1.83
C GLY A 178 14.35 21.15 -0.85
N ASN A 179 13.70 22.21 -0.35
CA ASN A 179 14.26 23.13 0.66
C ASN A 179 14.27 22.53 2.10
N GLY A 180 13.87 21.28 2.25
CA GLY A 180 13.52 20.64 3.53
C GLY A 180 14.67 20.24 4.46
N ALA A 181 15.87 20.77 4.26
CA ALA A 181 17.03 20.54 5.13
C ALA A 181 17.77 21.87 5.41
N GLY A 182 17.32 22.60 6.43
CA GLY A 182 18.05 23.72 7.03
C GLY A 182 17.73 25.14 6.54
N GLN A 183 16.81 25.32 5.57
CA GLN A 183 16.33 26.65 5.18
C GLN A 183 15.02 27.04 5.89
N PRO A 184 14.83 28.33 6.25
CA PRO A 184 13.58 28.78 6.87
C PRO A 184 12.40 28.72 5.89
N LEU A 185 11.22 28.41 6.41
CA LEU A 185 9.97 28.35 5.64
C LEU A 185 9.56 29.74 5.14
N ASP A 186 9.29 29.87 3.83
CA ASP A 186 8.68 31.07 3.25
C ASP A 186 7.21 31.17 3.66
N LYS A 187 6.94 32.00 4.67
CA LYS A 187 5.60 32.23 5.22
C LYS A 187 4.65 32.92 4.22
N LYS A 188 5.15 33.57 3.16
CA LYS A 188 4.32 34.18 2.11
C LYS A 188 3.86 33.12 1.11
N ALA A 189 4.78 32.29 0.62
CA ALA A 189 4.45 31.18 -0.27
C ALA A 189 3.51 30.17 0.41
N ALA A 190 3.84 29.76 1.64
CA ALA A 190 3.03 28.80 2.40
C ALA A 190 1.57 29.27 2.57
N ARG A 191 1.36 30.53 2.97
CA ARG A 191 0.01 31.11 3.11
C ARG A 191 -0.72 31.28 1.78
N ALA A 192 0.00 31.46 0.68
CA ALA A 192 -0.62 31.47 -0.65
C ALA A 192 -1.16 30.08 -1.01
N ALA A 193 -0.38 29.02 -0.77
CA ALA A 193 -0.83 27.64 -0.97
C ALA A 193 -2.03 27.27 -0.07
N ASP A 194 -2.02 27.68 1.21
CA ASP A 194 -3.16 27.47 2.13
C ASP A 194 -4.43 28.18 1.65
N LYS A 195 -4.31 29.43 1.15
CA LYS A 195 -5.44 30.18 0.60
C LYS A 195 -6.00 29.51 -0.66
N GLU A 196 -5.12 29.05 -1.55
CA GLU A 196 -5.48 28.41 -2.80
C GLU A 196 -6.14 27.04 -2.59
N GLU A 197 -5.65 26.25 -1.63
CA GLU A 197 -6.29 25.00 -1.20
C GLU A 197 -7.72 25.27 -0.70
N LYS A 198 -7.89 26.27 0.19
CA LYS A 198 -9.21 26.65 0.71
C LYS A 198 -10.17 27.06 -0.42
N THR A 199 -9.74 27.96 -1.31
CA THR A 199 -10.56 28.39 -2.45
C THR A 199 -10.95 27.21 -3.34
N ALA A 200 -10.03 26.28 -3.60
CA ALA A 200 -10.32 25.12 -4.44
C ALA A 200 -11.22 24.07 -3.75
N ALA A 201 -11.19 23.94 -2.42
CA ALA A 201 -12.13 23.11 -1.68
C ALA A 201 -13.55 23.69 -1.73
N GLU A 202 -13.68 25.01 -1.58
CA GLU A 202 -14.93 25.75 -1.73
C GLU A 202 -15.51 25.60 -3.16
N THR A 203 -14.70 25.78 -4.20
CA THR A 203 -15.13 25.64 -5.61
C THR A 203 -15.58 24.21 -5.97
N ASN A 204 -14.93 23.17 -5.44
CA ASN A 204 -15.24 21.77 -5.75
C ASN A 204 -16.24 21.14 -4.77
N ALA A 205 -16.89 21.94 -3.91
CA ALA A 205 -17.84 21.49 -2.88
C ALA A 205 -17.34 20.30 -2.03
N SER A 206 -16.03 20.21 -1.83
CA SER A 206 -15.36 19.06 -1.20
C SER A 206 -15.06 19.40 0.27
N PRO A 207 -15.81 18.88 1.26
CA PRO A 207 -15.69 19.29 2.65
C PRO A 207 -14.37 18.77 3.26
N LEU A 208 -13.36 19.63 3.31
CA LEU A 208 -12.12 19.32 4.03
C LEU A 208 -12.36 19.24 5.55
N PRO A 209 -11.66 18.34 6.26
CA PRO A 209 -11.75 18.23 7.71
C PRO A 209 -11.25 19.51 8.39
N LYS A 210 -11.85 19.86 9.54
CA LYS A 210 -11.39 21.00 10.35
C LYS A 210 -9.94 20.78 10.77
N ASP A 211 -9.10 21.82 10.67
CA ASP A 211 -7.70 21.72 11.11
C ASP A 211 -7.62 21.58 12.65
N PRO A 212 -7.16 20.45 13.21
CA PRO A 212 -7.15 20.27 14.66
C PRO A 212 -6.17 21.22 15.38
N MET A 213 -5.18 21.76 14.65
CA MET A 213 -4.27 22.79 15.18
C MET A 213 -4.88 24.19 15.27
N ALA A 214 -6.09 24.43 14.74
CA ALA A 214 -6.78 25.70 14.89
C ALA A 214 -7.29 25.97 16.32
N SER A 215 -7.29 24.96 17.19
CA SER A 215 -7.73 25.06 18.59
C SER A 215 -6.73 24.39 19.53
N ILE A 216 -6.32 25.12 20.58
CA ILE A 216 -5.39 24.65 21.62
C ILE A 216 -5.89 23.36 22.30
N LYS A 217 -7.22 23.14 22.36
CA LYS A 217 -7.80 21.93 22.98
C LYS A 217 -7.51 20.65 22.19
N THR A 218 -7.36 20.77 20.86
CA THR A 218 -7.21 19.68 19.88
C THR A 218 -5.82 19.61 19.25
N ALA A 219 -5.03 20.68 19.30
CA ALA A 219 -3.70 20.78 18.69
C ALA A 219 -2.65 19.76 19.19
N ASN A 220 -2.92 19.07 20.30
CA ASN A 220 -2.07 18.01 20.86
C ASN A 220 -2.70 16.60 20.75
N ASN A 221 -3.88 16.44 20.14
CA ASN A 221 -4.52 15.13 19.94
C ASN A 221 -3.91 14.48 18.69
N PHE A 222 -2.89 13.65 18.88
CA PHE A 222 -2.14 13.03 17.78
C PHE A 222 -3.01 12.13 16.86
N PRO A 223 -3.88 11.24 17.36
CA PRO A 223 -4.82 10.50 16.51
C PRO A 223 -5.71 11.39 15.64
N LEU A 224 -6.22 12.50 16.19
CA LEU A 224 -7.05 13.47 15.45
C LEU A 224 -6.24 14.22 14.39
N LEU A 225 -4.99 14.59 14.68
CA LEU A 225 -4.08 15.20 13.70
C LEU A 225 -3.80 14.23 12.53
N ALA A 226 -3.43 12.99 12.84
CA ALA A 226 -3.10 11.97 11.85
C ALA A 226 -4.28 11.63 10.95
N PHE A 227 -5.47 11.42 11.53
CA PHE A 227 -6.65 11.08 10.75
C PHE A 227 -7.18 12.28 9.94
N SER A 228 -7.20 13.50 10.50
CA SER A 228 -7.63 14.69 9.76
C SER A 228 -6.70 14.99 8.57
N TYR A 229 -5.39 14.81 8.75
CA TYR A 229 -4.43 14.91 7.65
C TYR A 229 -4.64 13.83 6.58
N LEU A 230 -4.88 12.58 6.99
CA LEU A 230 -5.21 11.48 6.07
C LEU A 230 -6.48 11.79 5.26
N ILE A 231 -7.57 12.22 5.90
CA ILE A 231 -8.82 12.55 5.20
C ILE A 231 -8.60 13.68 4.20
N ARG A 232 -7.88 14.75 4.57
CA ARG A 232 -7.49 15.81 3.63
C ARG A 232 -6.76 15.25 2.41
N ARG A 233 -5.79 14.34 2.61
CA ARG A 233 -5.00 13.76 1.51
C ARG A 233 -5.75 12.71 0.71
N PHE A 234 -6.72 12.02 1.29
CA PHE A 234 -7.61 11.11 0.58
C PHE A 234 -8.57 11.87 -0.34
N VAL A 235 -9.30 12.87 0.19
CA VAL A 235 -10.23 13.70 -0.59
C VAL A 235 -9.52 14.42 -1.74
N MET A 236 -8.34 15.00 -1.47
CA MET A 236 -7.58 15.79 -2.44
C MET A 236 -6.56 14.94 -3.25
N CYS A 237 -6.60 13.61 -3.12
CA CYS A 237 -5.59 12.71 -3.67
C CYS A 237 -5.28 12.94 -5.18
N PRO A 238 -6.28 13.19 -6.06
CA PRO A 238 -6.01 13.41 -7.49
C PRO A 238 -5.33 14.75 -7.85
N ARG A 239 -4.96 15.58 -6.86
CA ARG A 239 -4.16 16.80 -7.07
C ARG A 239 -2.67 16.62 -6.74
N PHE A 240 -2.28 15.43 -6.28
CA PHE A 240 -0.91 15.12 -5.85
C PHE A 240 -0.38 13.87 -6.52
N CYS A 241 0.93 13.85 -6.79
CA CYS A 241 1.61 12.65 -7.24
C CYS A 241 1.64 11.62 -6.10
N LEU A 242 1.27 10.37 -6.39
CA LEU A 242 1.29 9.26 -5.43
C LEU A 242 2.70 8.87 -4.94
N ASN A 243 3.77 9.26 -5.65
CA ASN A 243 5.15 8.87 -5.34
C ASN A 243 5.95 9.98 -4.64
N CYS A 244 6.01 11.19 -5.22
CA CYS A 244 6.74 12.31 -4.60
C CYS A 244 5.87 13.21 -3.71
N PHE A 245 4.56 12.96 -3.62
CA PHE A 245 3.57 13.71 -2.83
C PHE A 245 3.40 15.20 -3.17
N LYS A 246 4.23 15.73 -4.07
CA LYS A 246 4.14 17.07 -4.66
C LYS A 246 2.79 17.26 -5.34
N ARG A 247 2.31 18.49 -5.28
CA ARG A 247 1.15 18.93 -6.04
C ARG A 247 1.47 18.90 -7.53
N CYS A 248 0.57 18.33 -8.32
CA CYS A 248 0.60 18.42 -9.77
C CYS A 248 -0.20 19.65 -10.19
N ASP A 249 0.38 20.52 -11.02
CA ASP A 249 -0.35 21.67 -11.54
C ASP A 249 -1.17 21.25 -12.76
N MET A 250 -2.36 20.73 -12.49
CA MET A 250 -3.41 20.58 -13.47
C MET A 250 -4.54 21.52 -13.06
N THR A 251 -4.92 22.42 -13.97
CA THR A 251 -6.02 23.38 -13.78
C THR A 251 -7.38 22.69 -13.57
N ILE A 252 -7.45 21.37 -13.84
CA ILE A 252 -8.57 20.49 -13.53
C ILE A 252 -8.09 19.30 -12.70
N THR A 253 -8.86 18.93 -11.68
CA THR A 253 -8.57 17.78 -10.81
C THR A 253 -8.82 16.47 -11.55
N ALA A 254 -7.87 15.54 -11.51
CA ALA A 254 -8.03 14.23 -12.14
C ALA A 254 -9.14 13.39 -11.49
N LEU A 255 -9.79 12.51 -12.25
CA LEU A 255 -10.80 11.62 -11.65
C LEU A 255 -10.17 10.52 -10.79
N LYS A 256 -8.95 10.07 -11.12
CA LYS A 256 -8.20 9.06 -10.37
C LYS A 256 -6.81 9.60 -9.98
N PRO A 257 -6.28 9.28 -8.78
CA PRO A 257 -4.92 9.64 -8.39
C PRO A 257 -3.86 9.00 -9.30
N PHE A 258 -2.75 9.71 -9.51
CA PHE A 258 -1.76 9.37 -10.52
C PHE A 258 -0.31 9.61 -10.04
N VAL A 259 0.65 9.16 -10.83
CA VAL A 259 2.08 9.46 -10.65
C VAL A 259 2.47 10.48 -11.72
N CYS A 260 3.13 11.57 -11.31
CA CYS A 260 3.51 12.64 -12.24
C CYS A 260 4.66 12.25 -13.17
N ASP A 261 4.77 12.96 -14.29
CA ASP A 261 5.73 12.73 -15.38
C ASP A 261 7.21 12.99 -15.01
N ASN A 262 7.51 13.23 -13.73
CA ASN A 262 8.88 13.34 -13.27
C ASN A 262 9.60 11.99 -13.50
N PRO A 263 10.74 11.95 -14.21
CA PRO A 263 11.43 10.70 -14.53
C PRO A 263 11.75 9.83 -13.30
N LEU A 264 12.05 10.43 -12.15
CA LEU A 264 12.28 9.69 -10.91
C LEU A 264 10.99 9.02 -10.38
N CYS A 265 9.84 9.68 -10.51
CA CYS A 265 8.57 9.12 -10.07
C CYS A 265 8.07 8.00 -11.01
N LEU A 266 8.27 8.16 -12.33
CA LEU A 266 8.00 7.12 -13.32
C LEU A 266 8.92 5.92 -13.14
N PHE A 267 10.22 6.15 -12.91
CA PHE A 267 11.19 5.09 -12.56
C PHE A 267 10.77 4.36 -11.28
N GLN A 268 10.44 5.08 -10.20
CA GLN A 268 9.95 4.51 -8.96
C GLN A 268 8.69 3.65 -9.16
N LEU A 269 7.77 4.07 -10.02
CA LEU A 269 6.58 3.30 -10.37
C LEU A 269 6.92 2.02 -11.12
N ILE A 270 7.63 2.14 -12.23
CA ILE A 270 7.81 1.03 -13.18
C ILE A 270 8.88 0.04 -12.69
N GLN A 271 9.99 0.54 -12.16
CA GLN A 271 11.11 -0.29 -11.69
C GLN A 271 10.92 -0.81 -10.27
N LEU A 272 10.55 0.08 -9.34
CA LEU A 272 10.50 -0.25 -7.91
C LEU A 272 9.09 -0.67 -7.43
N GLY A 273 8.05 -0.52 -8.27
CA GLY A 273 6.67 -0.85 -7.89
C GLY A 273 6.06 0.11 -6.86
N LEU A 274 6.61 1.32 -6.71
CA LEU A 274 6.11 2.34 -5.80
C LEU A 274 4.97 3.11 -6.45
N GLY A 275 3.79 3.11 -5.83
CA GLY A 275 2.58 3.74 -6.37
C GLY A 275 1.39 2.78 -6.36
N PRO A 276 0.48 2.86 -7.35
CA PRO A 276 -0.56 1.85 -7.58
C PRO A 276 0.06 0.45 -7.77
N SER A 277 -0.51 -0.56 -7.14
CA SER A 277 0.00 -1.94 -7.23
C SER A 277 -0.57 -2.68 -8.44
N LEU A 278 0.32 -3.29 -9.21
CA LEU A 278 -0.03 -4.19 -10.31
C LEU A 278 -0.80 -5.42 -9.81
N GLU A 279 -0.40 -5.94 -8.66
CA GLU A 279 -1.02 -7.09 -8.00
C GLU A 279 -2.46 -6.78 -7.57
N HIS A 280 -2.70 -5.58 -7.03
CA HIS A 280 -4.04 -5.09 -6.73
C HIS A 280 -4.93 -5.00 -7.98
N GLU A 281 -4.39 -4.48 -9.09
CA GLU A 281 -5.13 -4.37 -10.36
C GLU A 281 -5.45 -5.76 -10.95
N ILE A 282 -4.53 -6.72 -10.90
CA ILE A 282 -4.78 -8.12 -11.30
C ILE A 282 -5.84 -8.78 -10.40
N VAL A 283 -5.82 -8.51 -9.08
CA VAL A 283 -6.81 -9.07 -8.13
C VAL A 283 -8.18 -8.43 -8.27
N THR A 284 -8.29 -7.16 -8.67
CA THR A 284 -9.57 -6.44 -8.78
C THR A 284 -10.15 -6.40 -10.19
N ASN A 285 -9.32 -6.44 -11.23
CA ASN A 285 -9.69 -6.09 -12.61
C ASN A 285 -8.90 -6.92 -13.67
N ALA A 286 -8.70 -8.21 -13.41
CA ALA A 286 -7.98 -9.12 -14.31
C ALA A 286 -8.39 -9.05 -15.80
N PRO A 287 -9.68 -8.96 -16.19
CA PRO A 287 -10.06 -8.92 -17.60
C PRO A 287 -9.57 -7.66 -18.34
N ALA A 288 -9.45 -6.52 -17.65
CA ALA A 288 -8.85 -5.33 -18.24
C ALA A 288 -7.34 -5.52 -18.43
N VAL A 289 -6.64 -6.10 -17.44
CA VAL A 289 -5.20 -6.39 -17.55
C VAL A 289 -4.92 -7.35 -18.71
N ASP A 290 -5.71 -8.42 -18.85
CA ASP A 290 -5.63 -9.37 -19.98
C ASP A 290 -5.78 -8.65 -21.33
N LEU A 291 -6.81 -7.80 -21.48
CA LEU A 291 -7.02 -7.00 -22.69
C LEU A 291 -5.84 -6.06 -22.98
N LEU A 292 -5.24 -5.43 -21.96
CA LEU A 292 -4.08 -4.54 -22.15
C LEU A 292 -2.83 -5.29 -22.62
N VAL A 293 -2.59 -6.50 -22.09
CA VAL A 293 -1.49 -7.37 -22.54
C VAL A 293 -1.73 -7.83 -23.97
N GLN A 294 -2.95 -8.25 -24.32
CA GLN A 294 -3.30 -8.61 -25.69
C GLN A 294 -3.09 -7.46 -26.67
N LEU A 295 -3.56 -6.24 -26.34
CA LEU A 295 -3.39 -5.07 -27.20
C LEU A 295 -1.92 -4.66 -27.34
N ALA A 296 -1.10 -4.80 -26.29
CA ALA A 296 0.35 -4.61 -26.39
C ALA A 296 1.01 -5.66 -27.29
N TYR A 297 0.63 -6.93 -27.15
CA TYR A 297 1.13 -8.02 -27.99
C TYR A 297 0.80 -7.81 -29.48
N ILE A 298 -0.45 -7.45 -29.79
CA ILE A 298 -0.91 -7.20 -31.17
C ILE A 298 -0.24 -5.95 -31.75
N ALA A 299 -0.13 -4.86 -30.96
CA ALA A 299 0.61 -3.67 -31.38
C ALA A 299 2.09 -3.96 -31.64
N ALA A 300 2.73 -4.84 -30.87
CA ALA A 300 4.10 -5.26 -31.12
C ALA A 300 4.20 -6.13 -32.39
N LYS A 301 3.31 -7.11 -32.57
CA LYS A 301 3.27 -7.99 -33.75
C LYS A 301 2.96 -7.29 -35.07
N GLU A 302 2.11 -6.28 -35.06
CA GLU A 302 1.57 -5.65 -36.28
C GLU A 302 2.15 -4.24 -36.57
N GLY A 303 3.24 -3.86 -35.88
CA GLY A 303 3.93 -2.58 -36.11
C GLY A 303 3.14 -1.35 -35.62
N GLY A 304 2.36 -1.51 -34.56
CA GLY A 304 1.60 -0.44 -33.88
C GLY A 304 2.33 0.19 -32.68
N LEU A 305 3.33 -0.49 -32.08
CA LEU A 305 4.26 0.15 -31.13
C LEU A 305 5.34 0.91 -31.89
N ARG A 306 5.41 2.24 -31.68
CA ARG A 306 6.33 3.18 -32.33
C ARG A 306 6.68 4.31 -31.37
N ASP A 307 7.85 4.92 -31.54
CA ASP A 307 8.24 6.18 -30.90
C ASP A 307 7.97 6.18 -29.37
N GLU A 308 7.18 7.16 -28.90
CA GLU A 308 6.75 7.37 -27.49
C GLU A 308 5.97 6.19 -26.86
N LEU A 309 5.48 5.25 -27.67
CA LEU A 309 4.74 4.06 -27.19
C LEU A 309 5.67 2.89 -26.84
N LEU A 310 6.95 2.96 -27.20
CA LEU A 310 7.93 1.94 -26.84
C LEU A 310 8.37 2.09 -25.37
N PRO A 311 8.55 0.97 -24.63
CA PRO A 311 8.95 0.95 -23.23
C PRO A 311 10.45 1.25 -23.04
N ASN A 312 10.94 2.34 -23.64
CA ASN A 312 12.34 2.76 -23.54
C ASN A 312 12.67 3.35 -22.16
N GLY A 313 13.94 3.33 -21.76
CA GLY A 313 14.45 3.83 -20.48
C GLY A 313 14.12 2.92 -19.30
N LEU A 314 13.83 1.64 -19.55
CA LEU A 314 13.37 0.68 -18.55
C LEU A 314 14.35 -0.47 -18.28
N GLY A 315 15.53 -0.50 -18.93
CA GLY A 315 16.52 -1.58 -18.73
C GLY A 315 15.86 -2.95 -18.88
N LEU A 316 15.22 -3.16 -20.02
CA LEU A 316 14.50 -4.39 -20.34
C LEU A 316 15.43 -5.31 -21.11
N GLU A 317 16.02 -6.27 -20.41
CA GLU A 317 16.76 -7.37 -21.01
C GLU A 317 15.79 -8.20 -21.87
N VAL A 318 16.01 -8.25 -23.19
CA VAL A 318 15.20 -9.02 -24.15
C VAL A 318 16.01 -10.17 -24.76
N PRO A 319 15.42 -11.35 -25.01
CA PRO A 319 16.13 -12.46 -25.64
C PRO A 319 16.62 -12.11 -27.04
N ARG A 320 17.90 -12.39 -27.34
CA ARG A 320 18.45 -12.17 -28.68
C ARG A 320 17.89 -13.19 -29.68
N ALA A 321 17.53 -12.73 -30.87
CA ALA A 321 17.00 -13.60 -31.91
C ALA A 321 18.09 -14.50 -32.53
N GLY A 322 18.03 -15.81 -32.24
CA GLY A 322 18.83 -16.85 -32.92
C GLY A 322 19.97 -17.44 -32.07
N ASP A 323 20.42 -16.73 -31.04
CA ASP A 323 21.29 -17.29 -30.00
C ASP A 323 20.45 -18.08 -28.98
N GLY A 324 21.09 -19.00 -28.22
CA GLY A 324 20.41 -19.84 -27.23
C GLY A 324 19.83 -19.07 -26.03
N PRO A 325 19.15 -19.76 -25.09
CA PRO A 325 18.36 -19.16 -24.00
C PRO A 325 19.16 -18.44 -22.87
N GLN A 326 20.35 -17.93 -23.20
CA GLN A 326 21.25 -17.20 -22.29
C GLN A 326 21.78 -15.88 -22.87
N ALA A 327 21.46 -15.55 -24.14
CA ALA A 327 21.84 -14.27 -24.75
C ALA A 327 20.70 -13.25 -24.63
N PHE A 328 20.95 -12.15 -23.92
CA PHE A 328 20.04 -11.03 -23.77
C PHE A 328 20.71 -9.74 -24.26
N ASP A 329 19.92 -8.88 -24.90
CA ASP A 329 20.30 -7.50 -25.27
C ASP A 329 19.45 -6.52 -24.45
N ASP A 330 19.93 -5.31 -24.17
CA ASP A 330 19.06 -4.26 -23.63
C ASP A 330 18.16 -3.74 -24.76
N LEU A 331 16.84 -3.68 -24.50
CA LEU A 331 15.87 -3.09 -25.41
C LEU A 331 16.26 -1.66 -25.84
N ASP A 332 16.89 -0.89 -24.95
CA ASP A 332 17.26 0.49 -25.22
C ASP A 332 18.37 0.60 -26.29
N ASP A 333 19.32 -0.35 -26.31
CA ASP A 333 20.46 -0.40 -27.24
C ASP A 333 20.08 -0.89 -28.67
N LEU A 334 18.88 -1.46 -28.86
CA LEU A 334 18.45 -1.99 -30.16
C LEU A 334 18.16 -0.87 -31.16
N ALA A 335 18.96 -0.81 -32.23
CA ALA A 335 18.94 0.29 -33.20
C ALA A 335 17.68 0.41 -34.08
N HIS A 336 16.80 -0.59 -34.14
CA HIS A 336 15.55 -0.57 -34.91
C HIS A 336 14.36 -1.05 -34.09
N ASP A 337 13.23 -0.35 -34.21
CA ASP A 337 11.98 -0.68 -33.54
C ASP A 337 11.48 -2.11 -33.82
N ASP A 338 11.82 -2.71 -34.96
CA ASP A 338 11.43 -4.10 -35.25
C ASP A 338 12.09 -5.10 -34.30
N PHE A 339 13.35 -4.88 -33.93
CA PHE A 339 14.02 -5.69 -32.91
C PHE A 339 13.44 -5.41 -31.52
N LYS A 340 13.13 -4.14 -31.20
CA LYS A 340 12.45 -3.77 -29.94
C LYS A 340 11.08 -4.46 -29.84
N ARG A 341 10.26 -4.41 -30.90
CA ARG A 341 8.96 -5.10 -31.01
C ARG A 341 9.10 -6.61 -30.88
N ALA A 342 10.11 -7.23 -31.50
CA ALA A 342 10.38 -8.66 -31.36
C ALA A 342 10.73 -9.06 -29.91
N GLY A 343 11.58 -8.27 -29.24
CA GLY A 343 11.92 -8.47 -27.82
C GLY A 343 10.71 -8.32 -26.89
N ILE A 344 9.88 -7.30 -27.10
CA ILE A 344 8.61 -7.10 -26.38
C ILE A 344 7.67 -8.29 -26.56
N VAL A 345 7.56 -8.84 -27.78
CA VAL A 345 6.78 -10.06 -28.07
C VAL A 345 7.35 -11.27 -27.33
N ALA A 346 8.67 -11.42 -27.24
CA ALA A 346 9.29 -12.51 -26.50
C ALA A 346 8.94 -12.43 -24.99
N LEU A 347 9.15 -11.26 -24.38
CA LEU A 347 8.82 -11.02 -22.97
C LEU A 347 7.33 -11.24 -22.65
N ILE A 348 6.41 -10.84 -23.53
CA ILE A 348 4.97 -11.12 -23.34
C ILE A 348 4.66 -12.62 -23.43
N ASN A 349 5.39 -13.39 -24.25
CA ASN A 349 5.22 -14.85 -24.32
C ASN A 349 5.77 -15.59 -23.09
N GLU A 350 6.67 -14.98 -22.30
CA GLU A 350 7.09 -15.50 -20.99
C GLU A 350 6.02 -15.30 -19.91
N LEU A 351 5.13 -14.32 -20.08
CA LEU A 351 4.09 -14.05 -19.09
C LEU A 351 3.07 -15.20 -19.03
N PRO A 352 2.76 -15.71 -17.83
CA PRO A 352 1.64 -16.63 -17.65
C PRO A 352 0.29 -15.95 -17.87
N PRO A 353 -0.81 -16.72 -18.01
CA PRO A 353 -2.17 -16.16 -18.08
C PRO A 353 -2.53 -15.31 -16.86
N ILE A 354 -3.31 -14.24 -17.06
CA ILE A 354 -3.64 -13.28 -15.99
C ILE A 354 -4.54 -13.91 -14.91
N ASN A 355 -5.41 -14.86 -15.27
CA ASN A 355 -6.20 -15.62 -14.30
C ASN A 355 -5.30 -16.49 -13.38
N VAL A 356 -4.24 -17.10 -13.91
CA VAL A 356 -3.26 -17.86 -13.12
C VAL A 356 -2.50 -16.94 -12.15
N MET A 357 -2.09 -15.75 -12.61
CA MET A 357 -1.51 -14.71 -11.72
C MET A 357 -2.46 -14.31 -10.60
N ARG A 358 -3.76 -14.15 -10.91
CA ARG A 358 -4.82 -13.79 -9.96
C ARG A 358 -5.06 -14.90 -8.94
N GLU A 359 -5.12 -16.15 -9.37
CA GLU A 359 -5.27 -17.33 -8.50
C GLU A 359 -4.08 -17.47 -7.53
N TRP A 360 -2.86 -17.33 -8.03
CA TRP A 360 -1.63 -17.32 -7.23
C TRP A 360 -1.62 -16.23 -6.15
N LEU A 361 -1.96 -14.98 -6.54
CA LEU A 361 -2.03 -13.84 -5.62
C LEU A 361 -3.12 -14.00 -4.56
N LEU A 362 -4.22 -14.69 -4.88
CA LEU A 362 -5.31 -15.01 -3.95
C LEU A 362 -5.05 -16.29 -3.13
N GLY A 363 -3.96 -17.02 -3.42
CA GLY A 363 -3.61 -18.28 -2.77
C GLY A 363 -4.70 -19.35 -2.91
N GLN A 364 -5.40 -19.40 -4.05
CA GLN A 364 -6.52 -20.34 -4.27
C GLN A 364 -6.05 -21.80 -4.35
N ASP A 365 -4.82 -22.00 -4.81
CA ASP A 365 -4.06 -23.26 -4.87
C ASP A 365 -3.61 -23.78 -3.49
N MET A 366 -3.81 -23.01 -2.42
CA MET A 366 -3.35 -23.34 -1.07
C MET A 366 -4.44 -23.90 -0.16
N SER A 367 -4.06 -24.77 0.76
CA SER A 367 -4.90 -25.11 1.91
C SER A 367 -5.13 -23.90 2.83
N SER A 368 -6.20 -23.93 3.64
CA SER A 368 -6.53 -22.85 4.57
C SER A 368 -5.38 -22.53 5.54
N ASP A 369 -4.72 -23.55 6.07
CA ASP A 369 -3.65 -23.40 7.06
C ASP A 369 -2.38 -22.84 6.42
N GLU A 370 -2.00 -23.31 5.23
CA GLU A 370 -0.85 -22.75 4.50
C GLU A 370 -1.12 -21.31 4.06
N ARG A 371 -2.36 -20.96 3.67
CA ARG A 371 -2.75 -19.56 3.36
C ARG A 371 -2.65 -18.65 4.60
N ILE A 372 -2.83 -19.21 5.80
CA ILE A 372 -2.60 -18.51 7.06
C ILE A 372 -1.10 -18.39 7.40
N MET A 373 -0.22 -19.26 6.86
CA MET A 373 1.23 -19.23 7.10
C MET A 373 2.03 -18.45 6.04
N GLN A 374 1.80 -18.68 4.74
CA GLN A 374 2.49 -17.99 3.63
C GLN A 374 1.78 -16.67 3.29
N ARG A 375 1.76 -15.74 4.25
CA ARG A 375 0.83 -14.59 4.27
C ARG A 375 0.95 -13.55 3.15
N THR A 376 2.03 -13.58 2.36
CA THR A 376 2.24 -12.66 1.24
C THR A 376 2.94 -13.36 0.09
N ARG A 377 2.28 -13.45 -1.06
CA ARG A 377 2.88 -13.86 -2.34
C ARG A 377 3.08 -12.66 -3.25
N LYS A 378 4.23 -12.59 -3.92
CA LYS A 378 4.48 -11.63 -5.01
C LYS A 378 4.38 -12.33 -6.35
N LEU A 379 4.17 -11.57 -7.42
CA LEU A 379 4.27 -12.09 -8.79
C LEU A 379 5.69 -12.60 -9.11
N VAL A 380 6.72 -11.90 -8.64
CA VAL A 380 8.13 -12.26 -8.87
C VAL A 380 8.56 -13.58 -8.22
N ASP A 381 7.82 -14.06 -7.22
CA ASP A 381 8.09 -15.34 -6.55
C ASP A 381 7.39 -16.52 -7.26
N MET A 382 6.54 -16.23 -8.25
CA MET A 382 5.72 -17.23 -8.93
C MET A 382 6.56 -18.12 -9.86
N GLN A 383 6.15 -19.38 -10.00
CA GLN A 383 6.83 -20.40 -10.82
C GLN A 383 8.34 -20.53 -10.52
N GLN A 384 8.77 -20.29 -9.27
CA GLN A 384 10.19 -20.38 -8.86
C GLN A 384 11.12 -19.42 -9.63
N GLY A 385 10.59 -18.33 -10.20
CA GLY A 385 11.38 -17.32 -10.92
C GLY A 385 11.69 -17.67 -12.37
N THR A 386 10.95 -18.59 -13.02
CA THR A 386 11.09 -18.88 -14.46
C THR A 386 10.75 -17.71 -15.37
N VAL A 387 9.93 -16.77 -14.92
CA VAL A 387 9.53 -15.56 -15.66
C VAL A 387 10.56 -14.45 -15.40
N SER A 388 11.12 -13.87 -16.46
CA SER A 388 12.16 -12.85 -16.32
C SER A 388 11.70 -11.59 -15.58
N LYS A 389 12.63 -10.90 -14.91
CA LYS A 389 12.36 -9.60 -14.29
C LYS A 389 11.91 -8.56 -15.32
N SER A 390 12.43 -8.65 -16.55
CA SER A 390 12.02 -7.82 -17.69
C SER A 390 10.56 -8.03 -18.07
N ALA A 391 10.06 -9.28 -18.12
CA ALA A 391 8.65 -9.55 -18.38
C ALA A 391 7.74 -8.94 -17.29
N TRP A 392 8.11 -9.04 -16.00
CA TRP A 392 7.36 -8.39 -14.92
C TRP A 392 7.40 -6.85 -14.98
N ARG A 393 8.54 -6.24 -15.34
CA ARG A 393 8.67 -4.79 -15.59
C ARG A 393 7.79 -4.34 -16.76
N LEU A 394 7.79 -5.10 -17.85
CA LEU A 394 6.97 -4.85 -19.04
C LEU A 394 5.48 -4.96 -18.73
N LEU A 395 5.05 -5.96 -17.96
CA LEU A 395 3.66 -6.07 -17.49
C LEU A 395 3.25 -4.83 -16.67
N ARG A 396 4.12 -4.38 -15.76
CA ARG A 396 3.88 -3.16 -14.98
C ARG A 396 3.79 -1.94 -15.88
N PHE A 397 4.65 -1.79 -16.88
CA PHE A 397 4.55 -0.72 -17.87
C PHE A 397 3.24 -0.77 -18.65
N ILE A 398 2.82 -1.94 -19.14
CA ILE A 398 1.58 -2.12 -19.94
C ILE A 398 0.35 -1.63 -19.16
N VAL A 399 0.27 -1.93 -17.87
CA VAL A 399 -0.84 -1.51 -17.01
C VAL A 399 -0.68 -0.05 -16.58
N ALA A 400 0.49 0.35 -16.07
CA ALA A 400 0.72 1.69 -15.51
C ALA A 400 0.69 2.82 -16.55
N SER A 401 1.03 2.54 -17.81
CA SER A 401 0.95 3.51 -18.91
C SER A 401 -0.47 3.71 -19.46
N ASN A 402 -1.47 2.94 -18.98
CA ASN A 402 -2.86 3.14 -19.39
C ASN A 402 -3.48 4.33 -18.65
N THR A 403 -3.77 5.40 -19.39
CA THR A 403 -4.41 6.63 -18.87
C THR A 403 -5.94 6.56 -18.89
N SER A 404 -6.53 5.65 -19.68
CA SER A 404 -7.98 5.51 -19.89
C SER A 404 -8.72 4.77 -18.76
N TYR A 405 -7.99 4.00 -17.94
CA TYR A 405 -8.48 3.08 -16.92
C TYR A 405 -9.75 2.28 -17.32
N LEU A 406 -9.55 1.14 -17.97
CA LEU A 406 -10.65 0.25 -18.38
C LEU A 406 -11.15 -0.60 -17.22
N LYS A 407 -12.47 -0.77 -17.10
CA LYS A 407 -13.12 -1.75 -16.22
C LYS A 407 -14.12 -2.57 -17.02
N GLN A 408 -14.10 -3.90 -16.90
CA GLN A 408 -15.15 -4.75 -17.49
C GLN A 408 -16.51 -4.43 -16.86
N ILE A 409 -17.55 -4.34 -17.69
CA ILE A 409 -18.92 -4.17 -17.24
C ILE A 409 -19.54 -5.56 -17.13
N GLU A 410 -20.00 -5.93 -15.92
CA GLU A 410 -20.63 -7.22 -15.63
C GLU A 410 -22.06 -7.07 -15.10
N ASP A 411 -22.32 -6.00 -14.34
CA ASP A 411 -23.64 -5.69 -13.78
C ASP A 411 -24.66 -5.37 -14.90
N GLU A 412 -25.81 -6.05 -14.91
CA GLU A 412 -26.85 -5.86 -15.93
C GLU A 412 -27.39 -4.42 -15.97
N ASP A 413 -27.47 -3.75 -14.82
CA ASP A 413 -27.87 -2.34 -14.67
C ASP A 413 -26.82 -1.33 -15.18
N GLU A 414 -25.61 -1.79 -15.54
CA GLU A 414 -24.52 -0.96 -16.07
C GLU A 414 -24.15 -1.29 -17.52
N LEU A 415 -24.56 -2.45 -18.04
CA LEU A 415 -24.31 -2.90 -19.41
C LEU A 415 -25.03 -2.01 -20.44
N VAL A 416 -24.33 -1.64 -21.51
CA VAL A 416 -24.96 -0.97 -22.65
C VAL A 416 -25.92 -1.95 -23.32
N GLN A 417 -27.18 -1.55 -23.39
CA GLN A 417 -28.28 -2.34 -23.92
C GLN A 417 -28.22 -2.35 -25.46
N GLY A 418 -28.63 -3.46 -26.08
CA GLY A 418 -28.62 -3.64 -27.54
C GLY A 418 -27.29 -4.15 -28.12
N VAL A 419 -26.22 -4.26 -27.32
CA VAL A 419 -25.00 -4.96 -27.72
C VAL A 419 -25.19 -6.48 -27.56
N PRO A 420 -24.87 -7.31 -28.57
CA PRO A 420 -25.02 -8.78 -28.46
C PRO A 420 -24.13 -9.40 -27.36
N ALA A 421 -24.59 -10.48 -26.75
CA ALA A 421 -23.92 -11.13 -25.61
C ALA A 421 -22.54 -11.75 -25.93
N GLU A 422 -22.22 -11.94 -27.21
CA GLU A 422 -20.91 -12.39 -27.70
C GLU A 422 -19.78 -11.34 -27.53
N TYR A 423 -20.12 -10.07 -27.28
CA TYR A 423 -19.16 -8.99 -27.06
C TYR A 423 -18.96 -8.72 -25.57
N ARG A 424 -17.70 -8.68 -25.12
CA ARG A 424 -17.36 -8.10 -23.81
C ARG A 424 -17.39 -6.57 -23.90
N GLN A 425 -17.94 -5.93 -22.87
CA GLN A 425 -18.00 -4.47 -22.76
C GLN A 425 -17.06 -3.97 -21.66
N PHE A 426 -16.27 -2.95 -21.96
CA PHE A 426 -15.42 -2.27 -20.98
C PHE A 426 -15.77 -0.79 -20.93
N ARG A 427 -15.88 -0.21 -19.73
CA ARG A 427 -16.05 1.23 -19.55
C ARG A 427 -14.69 1.91 -19.50
N PHE A 428 -14.56 3.04 -20.19
CA PHE A 428 -13.50 4.01 -19.96
C PHE A 428 -13.87 4.80 -18.70
N ILE A 429 -13.18 4.53 -17.58
CA ILE A 429 -13.45 5.24 -16.32
C ILE A 429 -12.78 6.60 -16.33
N VAL A 430 -11.54 6.69 -16.84
CA VAL A 430 -10.74 7.92 -16.81
C VAL A 430 -10.59 8.45 -18.23
N GLY A 431 -10.74 9.77 -18.38
CA GLY A 431 -10.24 10.52 -19.53
C GLY A 431 -9.17 11.49 -19.05
N ASP A 432 -8.42 12.07 -19.98
CA ASP A 432 -7.55 13.21 -19.67
C ASP A 432 -8.39 14.31 -18.98
N PRO A 433 -8.02 14.77 -17.77
CA PRO A 433 -8.88 15.69 -17.00
C PRO A 433 -9.08 17.03 -17.69
N ALA A 434 -8.06 17.51 -18.39
CA ALA A 434 -8.14 18.76 -19.14
C ALA A 434 -9.06 18.61 -20.36
N LYS A 435 -9.03 17.45 -21.03
CA LYS A 435 -9.92 17.11 -22.14
C LYS A 435 -11.37 16.91 -21.69
N GLU A 436 -11.60 16.20 -20.60
CA GLU A 436 -12.94 16.01 -20.01
C GLU A 436 -13.55 17.36 -19.59
N HIS A 437 -12.73 18.33 -19.15
CA HIS A 437 -13.17 19.70 -18.91
C HIS A 437 -13.53 20.44 -20.20
N ARG A 438 -12.64 20.45 -21.20
CA ARG A 438 -12.90 21.11 -22.49
C ARG A 438 -14.14 20.53 -23.19
N LEU A 439 -14.38 19.22 -23.06
CA LEU A 439 -15.63 18.58 -23.48
C LEU A 439 -16.84 19.18 -22.77
N ARG A 440 -16.82 19.29 -21.43
CA ARG A 440 -17.91 19.90 -20.65
C ARG A 440 -18.13 21.38 -20.98
N GLU A 441 -17.07 22.12 -21.28
CA GLU A 441 -17.17 23.51 -21.74
C GLU A 441 -17.82 23.57 -23.13
N SER A 442 -17.41 22.72 -24.07
CA SER A 442 -18.02 22.66 -25.41
C SER A 442 -19.50 22.23 -25.38
N ILE A 443 -19.89 21.33 -24.45
CA ILE A 443 -21.28 20.97 -24.21
C ILE A 443 -22.07 22.17 -23.66
N LYS A 444 -21.54 22.90 -22.67
CA LYS A 444 -22.19 24.12 -22.14
C LYS A 444 -22.39 25.19 -23.21
N LEU A 445 -21.43 25.36 -24.10
CA LEU A 445 -21.55 26.27 -25.25
C LEU A 445 -22.62 25.77 -26.24
N ALA A 446 -22.63 24.48 -26.56
CA ALA A 446 -23.69 23.89 -27.41
C ALA A 446 -25.10 24.12 -26.84
N GLN A 447 -25.26 23.98 -25.53
CA GLN A 447 -26.53 24.23 -24.82
C GLN A 447 -26.97 25.70 -24.82
N GLN A 448 -26.06 26.65 -25.04
CA GLN A 448 -26.41 28.08 -25.20
C GLN A 448 -26.87 28.39 -26.63
N ASP A 449 -26.33 27.65 -27.62
CA ASP A 449 -26.53 27.92 -29.04
C ASP A 449 -27.71 27.13 -29.67
N ASP A 450 -27.97 25.88 -29.24
CA ASP A 450 -28.99 24.99 -29.83
C ASP A 450 -29.97 24.45 -28.76
N PRO A 451 -31.30 24.72 -28.86
CA PRO A 451 -32.30 24.16 -27.95
C PRO A 451 -32.36 22.62 -27.99
N ASN A 452 -31.95 21.97 -29.08
CA ASN A 452 -31.83 20.52 -29.12
C ASN A 452 -30.65 20.04 -28.25
N ALA A 453 -29.53 20.77 -28.21
CA ALA A 453 -28.41 20.45 -27.32
C ALA A 453 -28.77 20.62 -25.83
N VAL A 454 -29.76 21.45 -25.49
CA VAL A 454 -30.33 21.50 -24.12
C VAL A 454 -31.00 20.17 -23.75
N ALA A 455 -31.78 19.58 -24.66
CA ALA A 455 -32.45 18.30 -24.44
C ALA A 455 -31.53 17.08 -24.60
N TYR A 456 -30.57 17.15 -25.51
CA TYR A 456 -29.63 16.09 -25.87
C TYR A 456 -28.20 16.65 -25.93
N PRO A 457 -27.49 16.78 -24.79
CA PRO A 457 -26.20 17.50 -24.72
C PRO A 457 -25.08 16.90 -25.57
N THR A 458 -25.12 15.58 -25.78
CA THR A 458 -24.12 14.83 -26.54
C THR A 458 -24.74 13.83 -27.50
N LEU A 459 -24.00 13.54 -28.57
CA LEU A 459 -24.24 12.46 -29.51
C LEU A 459 -23.33 11.27 -29.14
N TYR A 460 -23.79 10.06 -29.40
CA TYR A 460 -22.94 8.87 -29.30
C TYR A 460 -22.77 8.24 -30.68
N ALA A 461 -21.55 7.82 -31.00
CA ALA A 461 -21.23 7.21 -32.28
C ALA A 461 -20.08 6.20 -32.18
N TRP A 462 -20.05 5.24 -33.12
CA TRP A 462 -19.06 4.18 -33.17
C TRP A 462 -17.77 4.62 -33.87
N HIS A 463 -16.63 4.34 -33.27
CA HIS A 463 -15.31 4.44 -33.87
C HIS A 463 -14.65 3.05 -33.96
N GLY A 464 -14.43 2.58 -35.19
CA GLY A 464 -13.76 1.31 -35.48
C GLY A 464 -12.33 1.52 -35.95
N SER A 465 -11.42 0.65 -35.53
CA SER A 465 -10.01 0.67 -35.94
C SER A 465 -9.38 -0.72 -35.80
N SER A 466 -8.30 -1.00 -36.54
CA SER A 466 -7.47 -2.19 -36.33
C SER A 466 -7.01 -2.31 -34.88
N ALA A 467 -7.02 -3.54 -34.33
CA ALA A 467 -6.70 -3.82 -32.93
C ALA A 467 -5.35 -3.22 -32.47
N LYS A 468 -4.33 -3.28 -33.33
CA LYS A 468 -2.99 -2.72 -33.06
C LYS A 468 -2.96 -1.23 -32.70
N ASN A 469 -3.94 -0.45 -33.16
CA ASN A 469 -4.03 0.98 -32.86
C ASN A 469 -4.64 1.24 -31.48
N PHE A 470 -5.42 0.31 -30.92
CA PHE A 470 -6.05 0.54 -29.62
C PHE A 470 -5.03 0.62 -28.47
N HIS A 471 -3.82 0.08 -28.64
CA HIS A 471 -2.73 0.32 -27.69
C HIS A 471 -2.37 1.82 -27.54
N SER A 472 -2.40 2.60 -28.64
CA SER A 472 -2.16 4.05 -28.60
C SER A 472 -3.42 4.81 -28.18
N ILE A 473 -4.59 4.44 -28.70
CA ILE A 473 -5.88 5.08 -28.38
C ILE A 473 -6.17 5.05 -26.87
N LEU A 474 -5.83 3.95 -26.18
CA LEU A 474 -6.00 3.83 -24.73
C LEU A 474 -5.02 4.67 -23.89
N ARG A 475 -4.01 5.28 -24.51
CA ARG A 475 -2.96 6.08 -23.85
C ARG A 475 -3.03 7.57 -24.23
N GLN A 476 -3.26 7.86 -25.51
CA GLN A 476 -3.24 9.20 -26.09
C GLN A 476 -4.64 9.68 -26.53
N GLY A 477 -5.66 8.83 -26.44
CA GLY A 477 -6.98 9.09 -27.01
C GLY A 477 -7.00 8.99 -28.53
N LEU A 478 -8.11 9.40 -29.15
CA LEU A 478 -8.19 9.58 -30.61
C LEU A 478 -7.44 10.86 -31.00
N HIS A 479 -6.55 10.78 -32.01
CA HIS A 479 -5.70 11.88 -32.46
C HIS A 479 -5.38 11.82 -33.96
N PHE A 480 -4.84 12.90 -34.51
CA PHE A 480 -4.54 13.05 -35.94
C PHE A 480 -3.09 12.81 -36.37
N LYS A 481 -2.21 12.32 -35.48
CA LYS A 481 -0.76 12.18 -35.75
C LYS A 481 -0.44 11.37 -37.03
N GLU A 482 -1.26 10.37 -37.39
CA GLU A 482 -1.07 9.54 -38.58
C GLU A 482 -2.32 9.46 -39.47
N THR A 483 -2.13 9.47 -40.79
CA THR A 483 -3.20 9.24 -41.77
C THR A 483 -3.28 7.74 -42.12
N ILE A 484 -4.26 7.04 -41.55
CA ILE A 484 -4.44 5.59 -41.72
C ILE A 484 -5.56 5.31 -42.75
N ASN A 485 -5.38 4.27 -43.57
CA ASN A 485 -6.29 3.81 -44.64
C ASN A 485 -6.43 4.75 -45.86
N GLY A 486 -5.36 5.45 -46.26
CA GLY A 486 -5.23 6.04 -47.61
C GLY A 486 -6.29 7.07 -48.00
N ARG A 487 -6.85 7.81 -47.04
CA ARG A 487 -8.03 8.68 -47.27
C ARG A 487 -7.68 9.94 -48.06
N ALA A 488 -8.09 9.96 -49.33
CA ALA A 488 -8.14 11.18 -50.12
C ALA A 488 -9.33 12.06 -49.68
N CYS A 489 -9.11 12.95 -48.71
CA CYS A 489 -9.72 14.29 -48.56
C CYS A 489 -9.40 14.84 -47.16
N VAL A 490 -8.40 15.73 -47.11
CA VAL A 490 -7.94 16.54 -45.97
C VAL A 490 -7.36 15.75 -44.76
N PRO A 491 -6.13 16.05 -44.30
CA PRO A 491 -5.65 15.58 -42.99
C PRO A 491 -6.47 16.20 -41.83
N PHE A 492 -6.35 15.63 -40.62
CA PHE A 492 -6.92 16.13 -39.35
C PHE A 492 -8.43 15.88 -39.07
N LEU A 493 -8.98 14.68 -39.36
CA LEU A 493 -10.41 14.35 -39.14
C LEU A 493 -10.65 12.99 -38.46
N VAL A 494 -11.57 12.93 -37.47
CA VAL A 494 -12.03 11.66 -36.85
C VAL A 494 -13.38 11.30 -37.46
N TYR A 495 -13.49 10.06 -37.94
CA TYR A 495 -14.70 9.50 -38.53
C TYR A 495 -15.45 8.61 -37.53
N PHE A 496 -16.77 8.76 -37.48
CA PHE A 496 -17.67 7.92 -36.69
C PHE A 496 -18.89 7.48 -37.52
N ALA A 497 -19.43 6.31 -37.18
CA ALA A 497 -20.66 5.78 -37.76
C ALA A 497 -21.75 5.65 -36.68
N LEU A 498 -23.01 5.84 -37.08
CA LEU A 498 -24.17 5.56 -36.23
C LEU A 498 -24.47 4.05 -36.15
N GLN A 499 -24.06 3.30 -37.18
CA GLN A 499 -24.20 1.85 -37.30
C GLN A 499 -22.89 1.17 -36.90
N GLY A 500 -22.92 0.34 -35.85
CA GLY A 500 -21.75 -0.38 -35.36
C GLY A 500 -21.23 -1.41 -36.37
N GLU A 501 -22.09 -1.89 -37.26
CA GLU A 501 -21.77 -2.77 -38.38
C GLU A 501 -20.74 -2.14 -39.33
N VAL A 502 -20.78 -0.82 -39.54
CA VAL A 502 -19.79 -0.10 -40.36
C VAL A 502 -18.44 -0.05 -39.66
N SER A 503 -18.43 0.28 -38.36
CA SER A 503 -17.20 0.39 -37.58
C SER A 503 -16.54 -0.97 -37.34
N LEU A 504 -17.31 -1.99 -36.95
CA LEU A 504 -16.82 -3.35 -36.73
C LEU A 504 -16.61 -4.12 -38.04
N GLY A 505 -17.39 -3.86 -39.08
CA GLY A 505 -17.28 -4.53 -40.38
C GLY A 505 -16.12 -4.01 -41.22
N THR A 506 -16.06 -2.69 -41.44
CA THR A 506 -15.17 -2.05 -42.43
C THR A 506 -13.87 -1.51 -41.83
N TYR A 507 -13.87 -1.06 -40.58
CA TYR A 507 -12.71 -0.35 -40.00
C TYR A 507 -11.98 -1.14 -38.91
N ALA A 508 -12.69 -2.00 -38.15
CA ALA A 508 -12.07 -2.96 -37.24
C ALA A 508 -11.65 -4.22 -38.02
N ASN A 509 -10.44 -4.19 -38.57
CA ASN A 509 -9.83 -5.37 -39.17
C ASN A 509 -9.69 -6.49 -38.13
N ASN A 510 -9.96 -7.73 -38.56
CA ASN A 510 -9.75 -8.92 -37.72
C ASN A 510 -8.25 -9.10 -37.44
N THR A 511 -7.85 -9.23 -36.17
CA THR A 511 -6.47 -9.64 -35.86
C THR A 511 -6.31 -11.15 -36.04
N MET A 512 -5.19 -11.55 -36.64
CA MET A 512 -4.75 -12.95 -36.69
C MET A 512 -3.77 -13.29 -35.56
N ASN A 513 -3.35 -12.29 -34.78
CA ASN A 513 -2.39 -12.43 -33.70
C ASN A 513 -3.12 -12.52 -32.36
N SER A 514 -2.96 -13.63 -31.65
CA SER A 514 -3.36 -13.76 -30.24
C SER A 514 -2.15 -14.06 -29.38
N TRP A 515 -2.10 -13.48 -28.19
CA TRP A 515 -1.20 -13.93 -27.14
C TRP A 515 -1.67 -15.31 -26.64
N LYS A 516 -0.72 -16.20 -26.33
CA LYS A 516 -1.04 -17.57 -25.88
C LYS A 516 -1.69 -17.62 -24.50
N GLY A 517 -1.41 -16.64 -23.64
CA GLY A 517 -1.99 -16.54 -22.30
C GLY A 517 -3.34 -15.82 -22.22
N ALA A 518 -3.92 -15.42 -23.37
CA ALA A 518 -5.15 -14.66 -23.43
C ALA A 518 -6.36 -15.50 -22.99
N GLU A 519 -7.06 -15.06 -21.93
CA GLU A 519 -8.31 -15.70 -21.50
C GLU A 519 -9.43 -15.46 -22.53
N PHE A 520 -9.52 -14.23 -23.04
CA PHE A 520 -10.51 -13.80 -24.02
C PHE A 520 -9.81 -13.29 -25.28
N ALA A 521 -9.29 -14.22 -26.10
CA ALA A 521 -8.64 -13.90 -27.37
C ALA A 521 -9.51 -12.95 -28.21
N ILE A 522 -9.00 -11.74 -28.50
CA ILE A 522 -9.76 -10.71 -29.23
C ILE A 522 -9.72 -10.95 -30.74
N SER A 523 -10.81 -10.64 -31.43
CA SER A 523 -10.91 -10.66 -32.90
C SER A 523 -11.01 -9.23 -33.46
N LYS A 524 -11.98 -8.48 -32.95
CA LYS A 524 -12.31 -7.10 -33.37
C LYS A 524 -12.71 -6.27 -32.17
N LEU A 525 -12.57 -4.95 -32.29
CA LEU A 525 -13.05 -4.01 -31.28
C LEU A 525 -13.41 -2.66 -31.90
N ALA A 526 -14.38 -2.01 -31.27
CA ALA A 526 -14.79 -0.64 -31.58
C ALA A 526 -15.04 0.13 -30.28
N ALA A 527 -14.74 1.42 -30.27
CA ALA A 527 -15.14 2.32 -29.20
C ALA A 527 -16.49 2.94 -29.54
N ILE A 528 -17.33 3.13 -28.52
CA ILE A 528 -18.43 4.08 -28.55
C ILE A 528 -17.92 5.38 -27.91
N CYS A 529 -17.98 6.45 -28.68
CA CYS A 529 -17.50 7.77 -28.30
C CYS A 529 -18.69 8.70 -28.04
N GLU A 530 -18.59 9.47 -26.96
CA GLU A 530 -19.41 10.65 -26.69
C GLU A 530 -18.82 11.83 -27.49
N ILE A 531 -19.70 12.59 -28.14
CA ILE A 531 -19.37 13.73 -28.98
C ILE A 531 -20.28 14.90 -28.62
N THR A 532 -19.76 16.13 -28.56
CA THR A 532 -20.59 17.34 -28.35
C THR A 532 -21.65 17.47 -29.45
N ASN A 533 -22.92 17.75 -29.09
CA ASN A 533 -24.01 17.88 -30.06
C ASN A 533 -23.97 19.23 -30.82
N ARG A 534 -23.03 19.36 -31.77
CA ARG A 534 -22.90 20.48 -32.71
C ARG A 534 -22.74 19.98 -34.17
N PRO A 535 -23.66 19.15 -34.70
CA PRO A 535 -23.55 18.55 -36.05
C PRO A 535 -23.46 19.55 -37.20
N GLN A 536 -23.85 20.82 -36.97
CA GLN A 536 -23.70 21.95 -37.89
C GLN A 536 -22.24 22.42 -38.08
N GLU A 537 -21.34 22.11 -37.14
CA GLU A 537 -19.92 22.45 -37.18
C GLU A 537 -19.03 21.24 -37.53
N PHE A 538 -19.62 20.07 -37.73
CA PHE A 538 -18.89 18.90 -38.23
C PHE A 538 -18.58 19.07 -39.72
N VAL A 539 -17.44 18.53 -40.16
CA VAL A 539 -17.02 18.56 -41.57
C VAL A 539 -17.95 17.73 -42.45
N SER A 540 -18.57 16.71 -41.87
CA SER A 540 -19.79 16.09 -42.39
C SER A 540 -20.60 15.47 -41.24
N SER A 541 -21.91 15.40 -41.43
CA SER A 541 -22.84 14.68 -40.56
C SER A 541 -23.62 13.58 -41.28
N GLN A 542 -23.40 13.39 -42.59
CA GLN A 542 -24.02 12.32 -43.39
C GLN A 542 -23.09 11.89 -44.55
N PRO A 543 -22.96 10.57 -44.83
CA PRO A 543 -23.50 9.43 -44.09
C PRO A 543 -22.74 9.11 -42.79
N TYR A 544 -21.61 9.78 -42.55
CA TYR A 544 -20.77 9.60 -41.36
C TYR A 544 -20.60 10.92 -40.63
N LEU A 545 -20.43 10.86 -39.29
CA LEU A 545 -20.06 12.03 -38.51
C LEU A 545 -18.54 12.22 -38.62
N VAL A 546 -18.10 13.42 -38.98
CA VAL A 546 -16.69 13.75 -39.21
C VAL A 546 -16.31 14.99 -38.42
N CYS A 547 -15.65 14.78 -37.28
CA CYS A 547 -15.29 15.84 -36.34
C CYS A 547 -13.80 16.18 -36.44
N ASN A 548 -13.48 17.47 -36.53
CA ASN A 548 -12.13 18.03 -36.51
C ASN A 548 -11.69 18.50 -35.11
N GLN A 549 -12.63 18.64 -34.15
CA GLN A 549 -12.34 19.08 -32.78
C GLN A 549 -12.10 17.88 -31.86
N LEU A 550 -10.83 17.60 -31.54
CA LEU A 550 -10.48 16.48 -30.64
C LEU A 550 -11.05 16.64 -29.23
N ASP A 551 -11.19 17.88 -28.76
CA ASP A 551 -11.72 18.20 -27.43
C ASP A 551 -13.22 17.94 -27.28
N TRP A 552 -13.94 17.81 -28.39
CA TRP A 552 -15.37 17.48 -28.39
C TRP A 552 -15.63 15.98 -28.32
N ILE A 553 -14.60 15.13 -28.27
CA ILE A 553 -14.68 13.69 -28.47
C ILE A 553 -14.09 12.96 -27.26
N GLN A 554 -14.86 12.07 -26.61
CA GLN A 554 -14.35 11.20 -25.55
C GLN A 554 -14.83 9.75 -25.71
N CYS A 555 -13.91 8.79 -25.64
CA CYS A 555 -14.26 7.37 -25.59
C CYS A 555 -14.94 7.05 -24.25
N ARG A 556 -16.08 6.34 -24.28
CA ARG A 556 -16.85 5.98 -23.07
C ARG A 556 -16.98 4.47 -22.87
N VAL A 557 -17.17 3.72 -23.95
CA VAL A 557 -17.29 2.24 -23.90
C VAL A 557 -16.43 1.61 -24.98
N LEU A 558 -15.75 0.52 -24.67
CA LEU A 558 -15.06 -0.34 -25.62
C LEU A 558 -15.84 -1.64 -25.75
N VAL A 559 -16.18 -2.02 -26.98
CA VAL A 559 -16.90 -3.25 -27.30
C VAL A 559 -15.94 -4.18 -28.02
N VAL A 560 -15.72 -5.38 -27.45
CA VAL A 560 -14.66 -6.31 -27.86
C VAL A 560 -15.28 -7.66 -28.25
N GLN A 561 -15.04 -8.08 -29.49
CA GLN A 561 -15.53 -9.35 -30.05
C GLN A 561 -14.52 -10.47 -29.76
N ARG A 562 -15.02 -11.63 -29.31
CA ARG A 562 -14.19 -12.84 -29.14
C ARG A 562 -13.74 -13.39 -30.49
N ASN A 563 -12.52 -13.93 -30.53
CA ASN A 563 -12.06 -14.80 -31.60
C ASN A 563 -12.53 -16.24 -31.32
N ASN A 564 -13.39 -16.77 -32.18
CA ASN A 564 -14.01 -18.10 -32.01
C ASN A 564 -13.09 -19.26 -32.43
N LEU A 565 -11.84 -18.99 -32.84
CA LEU A 565 -10.93 -20.00 -33.41
C LEU A 565 -10.03 -20.70 -32.37
N THR A 566 -9.95 -20.24 -31.12
CA THR A 566 -8.87 -20.64 -30.18
C THR A 566 -9.32 -20.96 -28.75
N GLY A 567 -10.44 -21.65 -28.57
CA GLY A 567 -10.84 -22.14 -27.24
C GLY A 567 -11.74 -23.38 -27.31
N PRO A 568 -11.75 -24.24 -26.27
CA PRO A 568 -12.75 -25.30 -26.17
C PRO A 568 -14.15 -24.69 -26.11
N GLN A 569 -15.12 -25.32 -26.77
CA GLN A 569 -16.53 -25.06 -26.51
C GLN A 569 -16.81 -25.42 -25.05
N GLU A 570 -17.06 -24.44 -24.21
CA GLU A 570 -17.98 -24.65 -23.09
C GLU A 570 -19.37 -24.89 -23.69
N ASP A 571 -19.95 -26.05 -23.41
CA ASP A 571 -21.31 -26.39 -23.82
C ASP A 571 -22.34 -25.52 -23.08
N GLN A 572 -22.53 -24.29 -23.56
CA GLN A 572 -23.67 -23.44 -23.18
C GLN A 572 -25.02 -23.99 -23.68
N ALA A 573 -25.03 -25.18 -24.31
CA ALA A 573 -26.21 -25.97 -24.65
C ALA A 573 -26.82 -26.73 -23.43
N SER A 574 -26.90 -26.10 -22.25
CA SER A 574 -27.50 -26.74 -21.06
C SER A 574 -28.24 -25.82 -20.07
N SER A 575 -28.40 -24.51 -20.33
CA SER A 575 -29.15 -23.61 -19.41
C SER A 575 -30.34 -22.86 -20.03
N ASP A 576 -30.61 -23.06 -21.31
CA ASP A 576 -31.51 -22.21 -22.12
C ASP A 576 -33.03 -22.56 -21.98
N LYS A 577 -33.43 -23.14 -20.85
CA LYS A 577 -34.84 -23.47 -20.56
C LYS A 577 -35.41 -22.94 -19.24
N ASP A 578 -34.58 -22.51 -18.28
CA ASP A 578 -35.03 -22.10 -16.93
C ASP A 578 -34.56 -20.70 -16.50
N LYS A 579 -34.50 -19.75 -17.44
CA LYS A 579 -34.33 -18.31 -17.15
C LYS A 579 -35.37 -17.44 -17.86
N LYS A 580 -36.64 -17.56 -17.42
CA LYS A 580 -37.57 -16.42 -17.46
C LYS A 580 -37.08 -15.35 -16.46
N LYS A 581 -35.98 -14.68 -16.77
CA LYS A 581 -35.51 -13.52 -15.99
C LYS A 581 -36.60 -12.45 -16.03
N ALA A 582 -36.95 -11.90 -14.87
CA ALA A 582 -37.79 -10.73 -14.80
C ALA A 582 -37.11 -9.58 -15.56
N LYS A 583 -37.84 -8.89 -16.44
CA LYS A 583 -37.35 -7.66 -17.05
C LYS A 583 -37.26 -6.59 -15.98
N THR A 584 -36.07 -6.39 -15.41
CA THR A 584 -35.76 -5.19 -14.64
C THR A 584 -35.96 -3.98 -15.56
N ASN A 585 -36.71 -2.98 -15.09
CA ASN A 585 -37.00 -1.79 -15.88
C ASN A 585 -35.81 -0.83 -15.77
N ILE A 586 -34.73 -1.12 -16.50
CA ILE A 586 -33.50 -0.35 -16.49
C ILE A 586 -33.78 1.02 -17.13
N LYS A 587 -33.64 2.09 -16.33
CA LYS A 587 -33.74 3.47 -16.79
C LYS A 587 -32.54 3.79 -17.68
N THR A 588 -32.78 4.40 -18.84
CA THR A 588 -31.75 4.73 -19.82
C THR A 588 -31.68 6.22 -20.11
N ILE A 589 -30.49 6.67 -20.53
CA ILE A 589 -30.22 8.05 -20.93
C ILE A 589 -30.91 8.32 -22.28
N PRO A 590 -31.68 9.42 -22.42
CA PRO A 590 -32.33 9.76 -23.69
C PRO A 590 -31.29 10.20 -24.73
N LEU A 591 -31.35 9.60 -25.93
CA LEU A 591 -30.46 9.91 -27.06
C LEU A 591 -31.19 10.76 -28.11
N ASP A 592 -30.44 11.60 -28.84
CA ASP A 592 -30.97 12.43 -29.93
C ASP A 592 -31.58 11.55 -31.03
N PRO A 593 -32.91 11.64 -31.29
CA PRO A 593 -33.59 10.75 -32.23
C PRO A 593 -33.17 10.99 -33.69
N ARG A 594 -32.49 12.11 -33.99
CA ARG A 594 -31.94 12.42 -35.33
C ARG A 594 -30.69 11.57 -35.66
N PHE A 595 -30.01 11.04 -34.64
CA PHE A 595 -28.76 10.30 -34.76
C PHE A 595 -28.84 8.92 -34.06
N PRO A 596 -29.68 7.99 -34.56
CA PRO A 596 -29.94 6.72 -33.89
C PRO A 596 -28.72 5.79 -33.91
N LEU A 597 -28.18 5.48 -32.72
CA LEU A 597 -27.08 4.54 -32.53
C LEU A 597 -27.59 3.08 -32.59
N THR A 598 -27.03 2.26 -33.48
CA THR A 598 -27.45 0.85 -33.67
C THR A 598 -26.29 -0.13 -33.78
N LEU A 599 -26.56 -1.41 -33.53
CA LEU A 599 -25.69 -2.56 -33.87
C LEU A 599 -26.56 -3.80 -34.14
N SER A 600 -26.28 -4.52 -35.20
CA SER A 600 -27.08 -5.67 -35.68
C SER A 600 -28.58 -5.36 -35.76
N SER A 601 -28.94 -4.17 -36.28
CA SER A 601 -30.29 -3.58 -36.27
C SER A 601 -30.94 -3.33 -34.89
N ALA A 602 -30.31 -3.70 -33.77
CA ALA A 602 -30.77 -3.33 -32.43
C ALA A 602 -30.40 -1.88 -32.12
N ARG A 603 -31.27 -1.15 -31.40
CA ARG A 603 -30.96 0.19 -30.88
C ARG A 603 -30.08 0.07 -29.64
N ILE A 604 -29.03 0.88 -29.59
CA ILE A 604 -28.13 0.97 -28.45
C ILE A 604 -28.69 1.97 -27.43
N ALA A 605 -28.69 1.60 -26.15
CA ALA A 605 -29.10 2.50 -25.07
C ALA A 605 -28.18 2.36 -23.85
N PHE A 606 -27.85 3.48 -23.21
CA PHE A 606 -26.97 3.53 -22.03
C PHE A 606 -27.83 3.56 -20.77
N PRO A 607 -27.58 2.68 -19.78
CA PRO A 607 -28.20 2.80 -18.46
C PRO A 607 -27.82 4.12 -17.77
N ASP A 608 -28.77 4.65 -16.99
CA ASP A 608 -28.54 5.78 -16.11
C ASP A 608 -27.81 5.31 -14.83
N VAL A 609 -26.48 5.31 -14.89
CA VAL A 609 -25.61 4.87 -13.77
C VAL A 609 -25.72 5.82 -12.57
N GLU A 610 -26.09 7.09 -12.77
CA GLU A 610 -26.19 8.06 -11.68
C GLU A 610 -27.34 7.68 -10.72
N ASP A 611 -28.46 7.20 -11.26
CA ASP A 611 -29.59 6.66 -10.48
C ASP A 611 -29.16 5.43 -9.65
N LYS A 612 -28.31 4.55 -10.19
CA LYS A 612 -27.73 3.43 -9.43
C LYS A 612 -26.83 3.95 -8.29
N LEU A 613 -25.96 4.91 -8.55
CA LEU A 613 -25.06 5.48 -7.54
C LEU A 613 -25.86 6.19 -6.43
N GLN A 614 -26.87 6.98 -6.79
CA GLN A 614 -27.75 7.65 -5.82
C GLN A 614 -28.47 6.64 -4.93
N ARG A 615 -29.03 5.55 -5.48
CA ARG A 615 -29.65 4.48 -4.67
C ARG A 615 -28.67 3.79 -3.72
N LEU A 616 -27.40 3.65 -4.13
CA LEU A 616 -26.34 3.09 -3.28
C LEU A 616 -25.94 4.07 -2.16
N GLU A 617 -25.98 5.38 -2.40
CA GLU A 617 -25.80 6.41 -1.37
C GLU A 617 -27.00 6.45 -0.41
N ASP A 618 -28.23 6.48 -0.94
CA ASP A 618 -29.48 6.53 -0.17
C ASP A 618 -29.69 5.30 0.73
N ALA A 619 -29.22 4.12 0.29
CA ALA A 619 -29.25 2.89 1.09
C ALA A 619 -28.30 2.92 2.31
N LEU A 620 -27.30 3.81 2.30
CA LEU A 620 -26.30 3.94 3.36
C LEU A 620 -26.72 5.01 4.38
N GLY A 621 -27.68 4.66 5.22
CA GLY A 621 -28.19 5.54 6.28
C GLY A 621 -27.11 6.03 7.26
N ASP A 622 -27.24 7.28 7.70
CA ASP A 622 -26.38 7.93 8.72
C ASP A 622 -26.77 7.50 10.15
N THR A 623 -26.97 6.20 10.37
CA THR A 623 -27.14 5.66 11.72
C THR A 623 -25.78 5.67 12.43
N PRO A 624 -25.67 6.23 13.65
CA PRO A 624 -24.48 6.09 14.47
C PRO A 624 -24.31 4.62 14.87
N ASP A 625 -23.17 4.02 14.54
CA ASP A 625 -22.85 2.66 15.01
C ASP A 625 -22.39 2.74 16.47
N ASP A 626 -22.92 1.86 17.32
CA ASP A 626 -22.50 1.75 18.73
C ASP A 626 -21.03 1.33 18.83
N LEU A 627 -20.28 1.99 19.73
CA LEU A 627 -18.90 1.60 20.02
C LEU A 627 -18.87 0.24 20.74
N HIS A 628 -17.85 -0.55 20.43
CA HIS A 628 -17.51 -1.78 21.13
C HIS A 628 -17.30 -1.52 22.64
N GLU A 629 -17.70 -2.47 23.48
CA GLU A 629 -17.70 -2.33 24.94
C GLU A 629 -16.36 -1.84 25.50
N SER A 630 -15.24 -2.44 25.07
CA SER A 630 -13.89 -2.04 25.49
C SER A 630 -13.46 -0.63 25.06
N ASP A 631 -14.08 -0.03 24.02
CA ASP A 631 -13.85 1.37 23.67
C ASP A 631 -14.74 2.30 24.51
N ASN A 632 -15.96 1.87 24.86
CA ASN A 632 -16.82 2.57 25.80
C ASN A 632 -16.22 2.62 27.22
N GLU A 633 -15.45 1.61 27.63
CA GLU A 633 -14.72 1.66 28.91
C GLU A 633 -13.67 2.78 28.96
N ILE A 634 -12.99 3.07 27.85
CA ILE A 634 -12.01 4.16 27.73
C ILE A 634 -12.67 5.56 27.84
N LEU A 635 -13.99 5.65 27.63
CA LEU A 635 -14.76 6.88 27.74
C LEU A 635 -15.27 7.16 29.16
N LYS A 636 -15.32 6.17 30.05
CA LYS A 636 -15.76 6.31 31.44
C LYS A 636 -14.72 7.15 32.22
N ASP A 637 -15.18 8.19 32.91
CA ASP A 637 -14.30 8.99 33.76
C ASP A 637 -14.01 8.25 35.09
N PRO A 638 -12.80 8.37 35.68
CA PRO A 638 -12.45 7.67 36.91
C PRO A 638 -13.30 8.13 38.11
N PRO A 639 -13.63 7.24 39.06
CA PRO A 639 -14.54 7.57 40.17
C PRO A 639 -13.98 8.67 41.07
N ALA A 640 -14.84 9.64 41.42
CA ALA A 640 -14.45 10.79 42.24
C ALA A 640 -14.18 10.40 43.71
N PRO A 641 -13.19 11.02 44.38
CA PRO A 641 -12.91 10.77 45.79
C PRO A 641 -14.05 11.31 46.69
N SER A 642 -14.48 10.50 47.66
CA SER A 642 -15.59 10.81 48.56
C SER A 642 -15.23 11.80 49.68
N PRO A 643 -16.15 12.70 50.09
CA PRO A 643 -15.85 13.73 51.08
C PRO A 643 -16.00 13.24 52.53
N THR A 644 -14.96 13.38 53.35
CA THR A 644 -14.98 13.06 54.78
C THR A 644 -15.35 14.27 55.66
N LYS A 645 -16.24 14.05 56.64
CA LYS A 645 -16.67 15.08 57.62
C LYS A 645 -15.73 15.14 58.84
N ARG A 646 -15.57 16.34 59.40
CA ARG A 646 -14.73 16.64 60.60
C ARG A 646 -15.40 16.25 61.92
N GLY A 647 -14.59 15.93 62.93
CA GLY A 647 -14.95 15.85 64.36
C GLY A 647 -13.70 15.91 65.26
N ASN A 648 -13.73 16.67 66.36
CA ASN A 648 -12.58 16.93 67.26
C ASN A 648 -12.59 16.05 68.53
N ALA A 649 -11.42 15.68 69.06
CA ALA A 649 -11.17 15.48 70.52
C ALA A 649 -9.67 15.35 70.90
N ARG A 650 -9.35 15.42 72.20
CA ARG A 650 -8.04 15.45 72.89
C ARG A 650 -8.03 14.43 74.06
N ALA A 651 -6.92 13.93 74.62
CA ALA A 651 -5.48 13.94 74.30
C ALA A 651 -4.73 12.85 75.14
N ASP A 652 -3.42 13.02 75.34
CA ASP A 652 -2.55 12.50 76.43
C ASP A 652 -2.04 11.02 76.47
N ASN A 653 -0.74 10.91 76.12
CA ASN A 653 0.39 10.33 76.90
C ASN A 653 0.29 8.94 77.60
N HIS A 654 1.06 7.94 77.12
CA HIS A 654 2.24 7.40 77.85
C HIS A 654 3.13 6.45 76.99
N TRP A 655 4.32 6.09 77.50
CA TRP A 655 5.42 5.41 76.79
C TRP A 655 5.76 4.03 77.38
N GLY A 656 5.84 2.94 76.57
CA GLY A 656 6.48 1.69 77.03
C GLY A 656 6.17 0.35 76.31
N LYS A 657 7.14 -0.11 75.48
CA LYS A 657 7.47 -1.51 75.09
C LYS A 657 6.48 -2.42 74.30
N ARG A 658 6.81 -2.56 73.00
CA ARG A 658 6.93 -3.80 72.17
C ARG A 658 5.99 -5.00 72.46
N THR A 659 5.03 -5.21 71.55
CA THR A 659 4.99 -6.33 70.58
C THR A 659 4.13 -5.94 69.37
N SER A 660 4.50 -6.36 68.16
CA SER A 660 3.75 -6.12 66.91
C SER A 660 2.74 -7.26 66.67
N PRO A 661 1.64 -7.07 65.91
CA PRO A 661 1.75 -6.99 64.44
C PRO A 661 0.74 -6.07 63.71
N ALA A 662 0.97 -5.95 62.40
CA ALA A 662 0.03 -5.55 61.34
C ALA A 662 -0.41 -4.07 61.19
N MET A 663 0.09 -3.49 60.10
CA MET A 663 -0.61 -2.58 59.17
C MET A 663 -1.20 -1.26 59.69
N SER A 664 -0.44 -0.18 59.50
CA SER A 664 -0.99 1.06 58.94
C SER A 664 -0.03 1.60 57.89
N GLY A 665 -0.54 2.17 56.80
CA GLY A 665 0.28 2.85 55.81
C GLY A 665 0.35 4.34 56.11
N SER A 666 1.53 4.95 55.96
CA SER A 666 1.68 6.25 55.28
C SER A 666 3.16 6.68 55.18
N LYS A 667 3.45 7.48 54.14
CA LYS A 667 4.69 8.23 53.90
C LYS A 667 5.99 7.42 53.71
N GLN A 668 6.33 7.25 52.44
CA GLN A 668 7.66 7.60 51.91
C GLN A 668 7.38 8.66 50.83
N SER A 669 7.81 9.92 50.94
CA SER A 669 9.19 10.43 50.82
C SER A 669 9.79 10.06 49.46
N GLU A 670 10.29 11.06 48.72
CA GLU A 670 11.11 10.84 47.53
C GLU A 670 12.24 9.86 47.87
N ALA A 671 12.12 8.65 47.35
CA ALA A 671 13.21 7.70 47.38
C ALA A 671 14.19 8.09 46.29
N THR A 672 15.45 8.31 46.67
CA THR A 672 16.58 8.16 45.75
C THR A 672 16.39 6.86 44.96
N PRO A 673 16.64 6.84 43.63
CA PRO A 673 16.44 5.64 42.84
C PRO A 673 17.22 4.49 43.46
N MET A 674 16.53 3.39 43.77
CA MET A 674 17.21 2.20 44.26
C MET A 674 18.21 1.76 43.17
N PRO A 675 19.45 1.37 43.54
CA PRO A 675 20.41 0.86 42.57
C PRO A 675 19.79 -0.31 41.80
N ASP A 676 19.99 -0.32 40.48
CA ASP A 676 19.52 -1.43 39.64
C ASP A 676 20.16 -2.74 40.16
N PRO A 677 19.37 -3.81 40.41
CA PRO A 677 19.88 -5.07 40.94
C PRO A 677 20.73 -5.86 39.92
N PHE A 678 20.92 -5.34 38.71
CA PHE A 678 21.77 -5.95 37.71
C PHE A 678 23.26 -5.95 38.08
N GLU A 679 23.84 -7.14 38.17
CA GLU A 679 25.29 -7.35 38.26
C GLU A 679 25.84 -7.74 36.88
N PRO A 680 26.69 -6.91 36.25
CA PRO A 680 27.32 -7.20 34.95
C PRO A 680 28.23 -8.44 34.96
N ALA A 681 28.59 -8.93 33.78
CA ALA A 681 29.55 -10.01 33.61
C ALA A 681 30.89 -9.70 34.30
N ASP A 682 31.45 -10.74 34.94
CA ASP A 682 32.79 -10.71 35.54
C ASP A 682 33.92 -10.84 34.49
N ALA A 683 35.15 -10.64 34.96
CA ALA A 683 36.34 -10.71 34.11
C ALA A 683 36.63 -12.12 33.56
N GLU A 684 36.00 -13.18 34.06
CA GLU A 684 36.17 -14.55 33.51
C GLU A 684 35.20 -14.80 32.37
N ARG A 685 33.94 -14.39 32.53
CA ARG A 685 32.89 -14.42 31.51
C ARG A 685 33.24 -13.49 30.33
N LEU A 686 33.91 -12.36 30.57
CA LEU A 686 34.40 -11.48 29.51
C LEU A 686 35.56 -12.08 28.69
N LYS A 687 36.42 -12.93 29.27
CA LYS A 687 37.49 -13.65 28.52
C LYS A 687 36.94 -14.60 27.44
N LEU A 688 35.64 -14.92 27.45
CA LEU A 688 34.99 -15.69 26.39
C LEU A 688 34.92 -14.92 25.05
N ILE A 689 35.12 -13.60 25.08
CA ILE A 689 35.15 -12.74 23.89
C ILE A 689 36.59 -12.56 23.44
N LYS A 690 36.91 -13.07 22.25
CA LYS A 690 38.20 -12.80 21.59
C LYS A 690 38.17 -11.38 21.03
N MET A 691 38.74 -10.45 21.79
CA MET A 691 38.86 -9.04 21.40
C MET A 691 39.77 -8.87 20.18
N LEU A 692 39.33 -8.02 19.26
CA LEU A 692 40.06 -7.71 18.03
C LEU A 692 40.64 -6.29 18.07
N PRO A 693 41.81 -6.05 17.45
CA PRO A 693 42.33 -4.70 17.29
C PRO A 693 41.38 -3.84 16.45
N PRO A 694 41.35 -2.51 16.66
CA PRO A 694 40.54 -1.61 15.85
C PRO A 694 40.94 -1.66 14.37
N PRO A 695 40.01 -1.43 13.43
CA PRO A 695 40.30 -1.43 11.99
C PRO A 695 41.38 -0.39 11.65
N LYS A 696 42.29 -0.74 10.74
CA LYS A 696 43.48 0.09 10.42
C LYS A 696 43.14 1.44 9.77
N ASN A 697 42.05 1.51 9.01
CA ASN A 697 41.61 2.69 8.27
C ASN A 697 40.09 2.89 8.45
N PRO A 698 39.60 3.29 9.64
CA PRO A 698 38.17 3.38 9.90
C PRO A 698 37.50 4.46 9.05
N SER A 699 36.35 4.11 8.46
CA SER A 699 35.47 5.09 7.79
C SER A 699 35.04 6.19 8.77
N ARG A 700 35.34 7.45 8.44
CA ARG A 700 34.96 8.62 9.27
C ARG A 700 33.44 8.72 9.45
N THR A 701 32.68 8.36 8.42
CA THR A 701 31.21 8.35 8.45
C THR A 701 30.69 7.26 9.39
N ALA A 702 31.24 6.05 9.29
CA ALA A 702 30.89 4.95 10.19
C ALA A 702 31.21 5.30 11.65
N LEU A 703 32.44 5.77 11.92
CA LEU A 703 32.87 6.17 13.26
C LEU A 703 31.97 7.27 13.85
N SER A 704 31.59 8.29 13.06
CA SER A 704 30.69 9.35 13.52
C SER A 704 29.29 8.85 13.86
N MET A 705 28.78 7.86 13.12
CA MET A 705 27.47 7.26 13.39
C MET A 705 27.51 6.31 14.59
N ILE A 706 28.54 5.47 14.68
CA ILE A 706 28.82 4.61 15.84
C ILE A 706 28.90 5.45 17.12
N GLN A 707 29.65 6.56 17.12
CA GLN A 707 29.74 7.47 18.27
C GLN A 707 28.41 8.14 18.64
N LYS A 708 27.51 8.35 17.68
CA LYS A 708 26.17 8.89 17.93
C LYS A 708 25.30 7.84 18.62
N GLU A 709 25.28 6.61 18.11
CA GLU A 709 24.56 5.48 18.71
C GLU A 709 25.08 5.14 20.11
N MET A 710 26.40 5.19 20.31
CA MET A 710 27.05 4.97 21.61
C MET A 710 26.56 5.96 22.67
N LYS A 711 26.47 7.24 22.31
CA LYS A 711 25.92 8.29 23.20
C LYS A 711 24.44 8.11 23.49
N ALA A 712 23.66 7.60 22.55
CA ALA A 712 22.24 7.27 22.77
C ALA A 712 22.10 6.12 23.79
N MET A 713 22.78 5.00 23.54
CA MET A 713 22.82 3.84 24.44
C MET A 713 23.19 4.21 25.89
N MET A 714 24.28 4.98 26.07
CA MET A 714 24.72 5.43 27.39
C MET A 714 23.67 6.31 28.08
N LYS A 715 23.08 7.27 27.35
CA LYS A 715 22.05 8.17 27.89
C LYS A 715 20.79 7.41 28.32
N THR A 716 20.32 6.45 27.52
CA THR A 716 19.17 5.62 27.87
C THR A 716 19.45 4.80 29.13
N GLN A 717 20.64 4.18 29.22
CA GLN A 717 21.07 3.42 30.39
C GLN A 717 21.21 4.28 31.66
N GLU A 718 21.73 5.51 31.54
CA GLU A 718 21.86 6.47 32.66
C GLU A 718 20.50 6.91 33.21
N ILE A 719 19.49 7.08 32.34
CA ILE A 719 18.15 7.53 32.73
C ILE A 719 17.30 6.38 33.29
N GLU A 720 17.40 5.19 32.69
CA GLU A 720 16.44 4.09 32.96
C GLU A 720 17.00 2.99 33.88
N GLY A 721 18.31 2.81 33.94
CA GLY A 721 18.96 1.64 34.53
C GLY A 721 19.01 0.43 33.57
N PRO A 722 20.04 -0.42 33.64
CA PRO A 722 20.25 -1.52 32.69
C PRO A 722 19.07 -2.50 32.56
N THR A 723 18.41 -2.84 33.66
CA THR A 723 17.30 -3.80 33.67
C THR A 723 16.09 -3.26 32.92
N LYS A 724 15.79 -1.95 33.05
CA LYS A 724 14.65 -1.30 32.40
C LYS A 724 14.93 -0.93 30.94
N ALA A 725 16.11 -0.38 30.65
CA ALA A 725 16.59 -0.14 29.29
C ALA A 725 16.64 -1.46 28.48
N GLY A 726 16.86 -2.58 29.19
CA GLY A 726 16.82 -3.93 28.64
C GLY A 726 18.15 -4.41 28.09
N PHE A 727 19.20 -3.61 28.26
CA PHE A 727 20.58 -3.90 27.90
C PHE A 727 21.52 -3.28 28.95
N PHE A 728 22.72 -3.84 29.05
CA PHE A 728 23.86 -3.20 29.69
C PHE A 728 24.98 -3.03 28.65
N TYR A 729 25.49 -1.81 28.53
CA TYR A 729 26.58 -1.43 27.66
C TYR A 729 27.57 -0.54 28.41
N ASP A 730 28.85 -0.82 28.23
CA ASP A 730 29.97 -0.19 28.91
C ASP A 730 31.14 -0.06 27.91
N PRO A 731 31.49 1.16 27.47
CA PRO A 731 32.56 1.37 26.49
C PRO A 731 33.92 0.83 26.92
N GLU A 732 34.22 0.78 28.23
CA GLU A 732 35.53 0.29 28.71
C GLU A 732 35.71 -1.20 28.43
N ARG A 733 34.63 -1.98 28.45
CA ARG A 733 34.64 -3.41 28.07
C ARG A 733 35.02 -3.63 26.62
N SER A 734 34.78 -2.65 25.76
CA SER A 734 35.18 -2.68 24.34
C SER A 734 36.66 -2.35 24.10
N ASN A 735 37.45 -2.04 25.14
CA ASN A 735 38.89 -1.77 25.06
C ASN A 735 39.23 -0.74 23.96
N ASP A 736 38.52 0.40 23.99
CA ASP A 736 38.57 1.52 23.04
C ASP A 736 38.28 1.17 21.55
N ASN A 737 37.89 -0.06 21.23
CA ASN A 737 37.50 -0.43 19.88
C ASN A 737 36.03 -0.06 19.61
N ALA A 738 35.81 1.15 19.08
CA ALA A 738 34.48 1.64 18.71
C ALA A 738 33.71 0.72 17.73
N PHE A 739 34.38 -0.14 16.96
CA PHE A 739 33.75 -1.03 15.96
C PHE A 739 33.34 -2.40 16.51
N THR A 740 33.61 -2.70 17.79
CA THR A 740 33.19 -3.96 18.44
C THR A 740 32.58 -3.66 19.80
N TRP A 741 31.28 -3.85 19.97
CA TRP A 741 30.57 -3.59 21.23
C TRP A 741 30.26 -4.89 21.97
N ILE A 742 30.56 -4.90 23.26
CA ILE A 742 30.11 -5.93 24.19
C ILE A 742 28.83 -5.42 24.85
N VAL A 743 27.73 -6.15 24.68
CA VAL A 743 26.42 -5.81 25.27
C VAL A 743 25.90 -7.02 26.02
N GLU A 744 25.29 -6.78 27.18
CA GLU A 744 24.60 -7.81 27.94
C GLU A 744 23.08 -7.55 27.94
N LEU A 745 22.26 -8.59 27.82
CA LEU A 745 20.82 -8.50 28.07
C LEU A 745 20.53 -9.04 29.49
N PRO A 746 20.17 -8.19 30.48
CA PRO A 746 19.90 -8.62 31.85
C PRO A 746 18.79 -9.67 31.95
N GLN A 747 18.92 -10.67 32.83
CA GLN A 747 17.85 -11.65 33.08
C GLN A 747 16.56 -10.97 33.57
N GLY A 748 16.69 -9.88 34.34
CA GLY A 748 15.56 -9.09 34.83
C GLY A 748 14.84 -8.27 33.75
N SER A 749 15.43 -8.10 32.56
CA SER A 749 14.76 -7.40 31.45
C SER A 749 13.82 -8.30 30.64
N PHE A 750 13.80 -9.60 30.92
CA PHE A 750 12.85 -10.54 30.36
C PHE A 750 11.62 -10.67 31.25
N ASP A 751 10.46 -10.89 30.64
CA ASP A 751 9.29 -11.37 31.38
C ASP A 751 9.65 -12.69 32.09
N GLN A 752 9.44 -12.73 33.40
CA GLN A 752 9.84 -13.85 34.25
C GLN A 752 9.00 -15.10 34.02
N ASP A 753 7.87 -14.99 33.31
CA ASP A 753 7.02 -16.12 32.98
C ASP A 753 7.44 -16.91 31.73
N ILE A 754 8.33 -16.37 30.89
CA ILE A 754 8.78 -17.08 29.68
C ILE A 754 9.74 -18.24 30.03
N PRO A 755 9.77 -19.31 29.22
CA PRO A 755 10.66 -20.45 29.44
C PRO A 755 12.16 -20.08 29.49
N LEU A 756 12.61 -19.10 28.70
CA LEU A 756 14.00 -18.63 28.70
C LEU A 756 14.40 -18.00 30.04
N ALA A 757 13.58 -17.11 30.61
CA ALA A 757 13.87 -16.47 31.89
C ALA A 757 13.87 -17.49 33.04
N LYS A 758 12.99 -18.50 32.96
CA LYS A 758 12.93 -19.64 33.89
C LYS A 758 14.18 -20.52 33.79
N ASP A 759 14.65 -20.85 32.58
CA ASP A 759 15.91 -21.57 32.38
C ASP A 759 17.11 -20.77 32.92
N MET A 760 17.20 -19.47 32.60
CA MET A 760 18.27 -18.60 33.08
C MET A 760 18.32 -18.55 34.60
N LYS A 761 17.16 -18.37 35.25
CA LYS A 761 17.02 -18.36 36.71
C LYS A 761 17.40 -19.71 37.34
N GLN A 762 16.98 -20.83 36.75
CA GLN A 762 17.33 -22.18 37.21
C GLN A 762 18.83 -22.48 37.09
N ARG A 763 19.50 -21.94 36.06
CA ARG A 763 20.93 -22.14 35.79
C ARG A 763 21.85 -21.06 36.41
N GLY A 764 21.29 -20.06 37.10
CA GLY A 764 22.06 -18.96 37.69
C GLY A 764 22.62 -17.95 36.67
N VAL A 765 22.07 -17.90 35.45
CA VAL A 765 22.51 -16.99 34.38
C VAL A 765 21.94 -15.60 34.60
N LYS A 766 22.80 -14.63 34.92
CA LYS A 766 22.42 -13.22 35.18
C LYS A 766 22.17 -12.41 33.90
N SER A 767 22.80 -12.77 32.78
CA SER A 767 22.70 -12.05 31.51
C SER A 767 22.99 -12.95 30.29
N ILE A 768 22.46 -12.56 29.12
CA ILE A 768 22.93 -13.06 27.83
C ILE A 768 24.01 -12.10 27.33
N LEU A 769 25.24 -12.60 27.19
CA LEU A 769 26.38 -11.85 26.69
C LEU A 769 26.38 -11.86 25.15
N MET A 770 26.49 -10.69 24.54
CA MET A 770 26.44 -10.48 23.10
C MET A 770 27.64 -9.67 22.59
N GLU A 771 27.99 -9.89 21.33
CA GLU A 771 28.96 -9.09 20.57
C GLU A 771 28.24 -8.46 19.36
N ILE A 772 28.51 -7.17 19.13
CA ILE A 772 28.08 -6.43 17.94
C ILE A 772 29.34 -5.99 17.19
N ARG A 773 29.44 -6.30 15.89
CA ARG A 773 30.53 -5.83 15.02
C ARG A 773 30.01 -4.90 13.94
N PHE A 774 30.65 -3.74 13.80
CA PHE A 774 30.31 -2.73 12.79
C PHE A 774 31.25 -2.84 11.60
N GLY A 775 30.71 -2.71 10.38
CA GLY A 775 31.50 -2.67 9.15
C GLY A 775 31.90 -1.26 8.74
N ASP A 776 32.85 -1.14 7.82
CA ASP A 776 33.35 0.15 7.34
C ASP A 776 32.29 0.97 6.57
N SER A 777 31.29 0.30 5.99
CA SER A 777 30.15 0.96 5.33
C SER A 777 28.93 1.20 6.24
N TYR A 778 29.01 0.95 7.55
CA TYR A 778 27.94 1.36 8.49
C TYR A 778 27.71 2.89 8.40
N PRO A 779 26.46 3.39 8.37
CA PRO A 779 25.19 2.71 8.60
C PRO A 779 24.51 2.15 7.33
N PHE A 780 25.18 2.12 6.18
CA PHE A 780 24.61 1.59 4.94
C PHE A 780 24.56 0.04 4.92
N SER A 781 25.48 -0.62 5.62
CA SER A 781 25.42 -2.05 5.96
C SER A 781 24.93 -2.28 7.40
N PRO A 782 24.28 -3.44 7.67
CA PRO A 782 23.91 -3.82 9.03
C PRO A 782 25.15 -4.19 9.87
N PRO A 783 25.14 -3.90 11.19
CA PRO A 783 26.08 -4.52 12.12
C PRO A 783 25.79 -6.02 12.24
N PHE A 784 26.82 -6.82 12.52
CA PHE A 784 26.65 -8.24 12.82
C PHE A 784 26.45 -8.45 14.32
N PHE A 785 25.31 -9.04 14.71
CA PHE A 785 24.95 -9.36 16.09
C PHE A 785 25.07 -10.87 16.34
N ARG A 786 25.70 -11.25 17.46
CA ARG A 786 25.68 -12.63 17.96
C ARG A 786 25.61 -12.71 19.48
N VAL A 787 24.98 -13.77 19.96
CA VAL A 787 25.14 -14.29 21.32
C VAL A 787 26.52 -14.93 21.42
N VAL A 788 27.26 -14.56 22.46
CA VAL A 788 28.51 -15.21 22.85
C VAL A 788 28.21 -16.36 23.80
N HIS A 789 27.38 -16.12 24.82
CA HIS A 789 27.06 -17.08 25.86
C HIS A 789 25.87 -16.57 26.71
N PRO A 790 24.93 -17.42 27.19
CA PRO A 790 24.91 -18.88 27.14
C PRO A 790 24.50 -19.45 25.77
N ARG A 791 24.69 -20.77 25.59
CA ARG A 791 24.18 -21.52 24.43
C ARG A 791 22.67 -21.75 24.52
N PHE A 792 21.99 -21.42 23.43
CA PHE A 792 20.57 -21.63 23.22
C PHE A 792 20.33 -23.02 22.60
N LEU A 793 19.21 -23.65 22.96
CA LEU A 793 18.75 -24.88 22.32
C LEU A 793 18.44 -24.58 20.83
N PRO A 794 19.05 -25.27 19.86
CA PRO A 794 18.80 -24.99 18.44
C PRO A 794 17.35 -25.27 18.03
N PHE A 795 16.83 -24.50 17.07
CA PHE A 795 15.45 -24.63 16.57
C PHE A 795 15.08 -26.07 16.15
N ILE A 796 16.00 -26.75 15.46
CA ILE A 796 15.86 -28.15 15.02
C ILE A 796 15.66 -29.14 16.18
N HIS A 797 16.17 -28.82 17.38
CA HIS A 797 16.07 -29.64 18.59
C HIS A 797 14.95 -29.19 19.54
N GLY A 798 14.01 -28.38 19.06
CA GLY A 798 12.85 -27.94 19.85
C GLY A 798 13.01 -26.58 20.54
N GLY A 799 14.14 -25.90 20.36
CA GLY A 799 14.31 -24.52 20.83
C GLY A 799 13.76 -23.46 19.88
N GLY A 800 14.12 -22.21 20.10
CA GLY A 800 13.59 -21.04 19.41
C GLY A 800 14.29 -19.75 19.81
N GLY A 801 13.59 -18.62 19.79
CA GLY A 801 14.14 -17.33 20.23
C GLY A 801 15.06 -16.64 19.22
N HIS A 802 14.99 -17.01 17.93
CA HIS A 802 15.76 -16.42 16.82
C HIS A 802 17.30 -16.48 16.92
N VAL A 803 17.87 -17.24 17.88
CA VAL A 803 19.30 -17.54 17.93
C VAL A 803 19.59 -18.77 17.06
N THR A 804 20.51 -18.64 16.10
CA THR A 804 20.94 -19.79 15.27
C THR A 804 21.72 -20.80 16.10
N GLY A 805 21.87 -22.03 15.61
CA GLY A 805 22.68 -23.05 16.27
C GLY A 805 24.18 -22.70 16.44
N GLY A 806 24.64 -21.58 15.88
CA GLY A 806 25.98 -21.03 16.09
C GLY A 806 26.02 -19.68 16.83
N GLY A 807 24.89 -19.20 17.36
CA GLY A 807 24.84 -17.99 18.20
C GLY A 807 24.56 -16.68 17.46
N SER A 808 24.62 -16.62 16.13
CA SER A 808 24.16 -15.43 15.39
C SER A 808 22.64 -15.25 15.47
N ILE A 809 22.18 -14.02 15.26
CA ILE A 809 20.77 -13.68 15.27
C ILE A 809 20.14 -13.88 13.88
N CYS A 810 19.04 -14.64 13.82
CA CYS A 810 18.26 -14.91 12.62
C CYS A 810 17.08 -13.92 12.49
N MET A 811 17.36 -12.74 11.91
CA MET A 811 16.37 -11.69 11.68
C MET A 811 16.63 -10.98 10.35
N ASP A 812 15.58 -10.77 9.56
CA ASP A 812 15.68 -10.14 8.22
C ASP A 812 16.29 -8.73 8.26
N LEU A 813 16.02 -7.96 9.33
CA LEU A 813 16.56 -6.62 9.51
C LEU A 813 18.10 -6.59 9.57
N LEU A 814 18.76 -7.71 9.89
CA LEU A 814 20.23 -7.82 9.94
C LEU A 814 20.84 -8.31 8.61
N THR A 815 20.05 -8.35 7.54
CA THR A 815 20.45 -8.79 6.19
C THR A 815 20.56 -7.61 5.24
N SER A 816 21.23 -7.80 4.09
CA SER A 816 21.32 -6.74 3.07
C SER A 816 19.96 -6.37 2.45
N ASN A 817 18.92 -7.19 2.63
CA ASN A 817 17.58 -6.97 2.09
C ASN A 817 16.64 -6.25 3.08
N GLY A 818 16.75 -6.56 4.38
CA GLY A 818 15.89 -6.00 5.42
C GLY A 818 16.50 -4.82 6.21
N TRP A 819 17.81 -4.59 6.09
CA TRP A 819 18.50 -3.49 6.78
C TRP A 819 18.05 -2.10 6.29
N SER A 820 17.99 -1.16 7.22
CA SER A 820 17.82 0.27 6.95
C SER A 820 18.68 1.09 7.90
N SER A 821 19.38 2.09 7.37
CA SER A 821 20.23 3.01 8.14
C SER A 821 19.47 3.90 9.15
N VAL A 822 18.13 3.81 9.16
CA VAL A 822 17.25 4.49 10.12
C VAL A 822 17.16 3.74 11.46
N TYR A 823 17.53 2.45 11.52
CA TYR A 823 17.47 1.67 12.75
C TYR A 823 18.59 2.05 13.74
N SER A 824 18.21 2.44 14.96
CA SER A 824 19.14 2.61 16.08
C SER A 824 19.51 1.27 16.72
N ILE A 825 20.71 1.19 17.32
CA ILE A 825 21.20 -0.03 17.98
C ILE A 825 20.32 -0.42 19.18
N GLU A 826 19.82 0.57 19.92
CA GLU A 826 18.85 0.39 21.00
C GLU A 826 17.57 -0.34 20.52
N ALA A 827 16.96 0.13 19.42
CA ALA A 827 15.75 -0.46 18.86
C ALA A 827 15.99 -1.87 18.30
N ILE A 828 17.21 -2.17 17.84
CA ILE A 828 17.59 -3.51 17.38
C ILE A 828 17.74 -4.46 18.57
N LEU A 829 18.41 -4.05 19.65
CA LEU A 829 18.54 -4.85 20.88
C LEU A 829 17.18 -5.14 21.51
N LEU A 830 16.26 -4.17 21.50
CA LEU A 830 14.86 -4.36 21.92
C LEU A 830 14.16 -5.44 21.07
N GLN A 831 14.28 -5.37 19.74
CA GLN A 831 13.69 -6.36 18.84
C GLN A 831 14.31 -7.76 19.01
N ILE A 832 15.63 -7.85 19.26
CA ILE A 832 16.31 -9.11 19.58
C ILE A 832 15.76 -9.70 20.89
N ARG A 833 15.61 -8.87 21.94
CA ARG A 833 15.03 -9.29 23.23
C ARG A 833 13.58 -9.78 23.07
N MET A 834 12.77 -9.10 22.26
CA MET A 834 11.41 -9.53 21.92
C MET A 834 11.41 -10.85 21.13
N ALA A 835 12.32 -11.00 20.15
CA ALA A 835 12.45 -12.22 19.36
C ALA A 835 12.89 -13.42 20.22
N MET A 836 13.80 -13.22 21.18
CA MET A 836 14.19 -14.22 22.19
C MET A 836 13.04 -14.59 23.14
N SER A 837 12.14 -13.64 23.42
CA SER A 837 10.98 -13.81 24.30
C SER A 837 9.76 -14.45 23.63
N ASN A 838 9.75 -14.52 22.30
CA ASN A 838 8.61 -15.05 21.54
C ASN A 838 8.41 -16.55 21.83
N LEU A 839 7.15 -16.94 22.07
CA LEU A 839 6.76 -18.32 22.35
C LEU A 839 6.43 -19.11 21.06
N GLU A 840 6.12 -18.41 19.97
CA GLU A 840 5.76 -19.01 18.67
C GLU A 840 6.89 -18.88 17.63
N PRO A 841 7.11 -19.87 16.75
CA PRO A 841 6.49 -21.20 16.76
C PRO A 841 7.05 -22.13 17.84
N ARG A 842 8.19 -21.75 18.48
CA ARG A 842 8.80 -22.43 19.63
C ARG A 842 9.48 -21.39 20.54
N PRO A 843 9.43 -21.53 21.87
CA PRO A 843 10.05 -20.58 22.79
C PRO A 843 11.58 -20.65 22.75
N GLY A 844 12.23 -19.51 23.03
CA GLY A 844 13.64 -19.49 23.42
C GLY A 844 13.88 -20.36 24.66
N ARG A 845 14.94 -21.19 24.62
CA ARG A 845 15.36 -22.09 25.71
C ARG A 845 16.89 -22.15 25.76
N LEU A 846 17.46 -22.38 26.95
CA LEU A 846 18.87 -22.72 27.08
C LEU A 846 19.12 -24.19 26.74
N ASP A 847 20.29 -24.51 26.21
CA ASP A 847 20.63 -25.89 25.84
C ASP A 847 20.78 -26.79 27.10
N PRO A 848 20.04 -27.91 27.24
CA PRO A 848 20.00 -28.69 28.48
C PRO A 848 21.35 -29.22 28.97
N SER A 849 22.29 -29.51 28.07
CA SER A 849 23.61 -30.08 28.40
C SER A 849 24.76 -29.09 28.19
N THR A 850 24.66 -28.21 27.19
CA THR A 850 25.78 -27.36 26.74
C THR A 850 25.58 -25.86 26.92
N TRP A 851 24.52 -25.39 27.61
CA TRP A 851 24.26 -23.95 27.85
C TRP A 851 25.49 -23.16 28.34
N ASN A 852 26.39 -23.79 29.11
CA ASN A 852 27.55 -23.11 29.69
C ASN A 852 28.73 -22.95 28.70
N SER A 853 28.71 -23.60 27.55
CA SER A 853 29.76 -23.45 26.53
C SER A 853 29.54 -22.17 25.69
N PRO A 854 30.58 -21.39 25.36
CA PRO A 854 30.45 -20.20 24.51
C PRO A 854 30.25 -20.58 23.03
N TYR A 855 29.74 -19.66 22.22
CA TYR A 855 29.73 -19.70 20.75
C TYR A 855 30.99 -19.02 20.17
N SER A 856 31.59 -19.64 19.15
CA SER A 856 32.68 -19.04 18.38
C SER A 856 32.16 -18.08 17.30
N MET A 857 33.05 -17.22 16.80
CA MET A 857 32.72 -16.32 15.69
C MET A 857 32.41 -17.10 14.40
N ASP A 858 33.19 -18.15 14.10
CA ASP A 858 33.00 -18.99 12.92
C ASP A 858 31.66 -19.75 12.96
N GLU A 859 31.29 -20.29 14.12
CA GLU A 859 29.97 -20.90 14.32
C GLU A 859 28.85 -19.89 14.02
N ALA A 860 28.98 -18.66 14.51
CA ALA A 860 27.99 -17.61 14.32
C ALA A 860 27.84 -17.21 12.85
N ILE A 861 28.95 -16.99 12.14
CA ILE A 861 28.95 -16.66 10.71
C ILE A 861 28.36 -17.80 9.88
N GLN A 862 28.76 -19.05 10.13
CA GLN A 862 28.19 -20.20 9.43
C GLN A 862 26.71 -20.39 9.76
N GLY A 863 26.31 -20.16 11.01
CA GLY A 863 24.91 -20.13 11.44
C GLY A 863 24.08 -19.09 10.68
N PHE A 864 24.64 -17.89 10.52
CA PHE A 864 24.01 -16.79 9.78
C PHE A 864 23.90 -17.10 8.29
N LYS A 865 24.98 -17.58 7.66
CA LYS A 865 24.99 -18.00 6.25
C LYS A 865 23.97 -19.10 5.98
N ARG A 866 23.84 -20.10 6.87
CA ARG A 866 22.80 -21.15 6.76
C ARG A 866 21.40 -20.57 6.90
N ALA A 867 21.15 -19.73 7.90
CA ALA A 867 19.85 -19.08 8.09
C ALA A 867 19.46 -18.21 6.88
N ALA A 868 20.38 -17.40 6.37
CA ALA A 868 20.18 -16.59 5.18
C ALA A 868 19.85 -17.45 3.95
N ALA A 869 20.56 -18.57 3.74
CA ALA A 869 20.25 -19.51 2.66
C ALA A 869 18.87 -20.16 2.82
N THR A 870 18.44 -20.51 4.04
CA THR A 870 17.10 -21.06 4.31
C THR A 870 15.98 -20.05 4.05
N HIS A 871 16.23 -18.75 4.26
CA HIS A 871 15.24 -17.69 4.10
C HIS A 871 15.37 -16.88 2.81
N GLY A 872 16.32 -17.21 1.92
CA GLY A 872 16.56 -16.48 0.67
C GLY A 872 17.15 -15.07 0.87
N TRP A 873 17.78 -14.80 2.02
CA TRP A 873 18.35 -13.50 2.35
C TRP A 873 19.75 -13.30 1.77
N THR A 874 20.07 -12.08 1.33
CA THR A 874 21.43 -11.73 0.90
C THR A 874 22.29 -11.40 2.12
N VAL A 875 23.37 -12.16 2.29
CA VAL A 875 24.36 -11.95 3.36
C VAL A 875 25.15 -10.65 3.11
N PRO A 876 25.42 -9.81 4.13
CA PRO A 876 26.25 -8.62 3.97
C PRO A 876 27.66 -8.94 3.46
N PRO A 877 28.21 -8.22 2.46
CA PRO A 877 29.52 -8.53 1.87
C PRO A 877 30.67 -8.38 2.88
N GLU A 878 30.50 -7.53 3.89
CA GLU A 878 31.48 -7.30 4.95
C GLU A 878 31.57 -8.47 5.96
N LEU A 879 30.59 -9.38 5.99
CA LEU A 879 30.57 -10.48 6.97
C LEU A 879 31.80 -11.39 6.84
N GLU A 880 32.34 -11.57 5.63
CA GLU A 880 33.59 -12.32 5.42
C GLU A 880 34.84 -11.56 5.88
N GLN A 881 34.80 -10.24 5.90
CA GLN A 881 35.90 -9.42 6.41
C GLN A 881 35.88 -9.46 7.96
N MET A 882 34.70 -9.37 8.56
CA MET A 882 34.48 -9.57 10.00
C MET A 882 34.89 -10.98 10.48
N ALA A 883 34.87 -11.98 9.58
CA ALA A 883 35.39 -13.32 9.81
C ALA A 883 36.92 -13.38 9.81
N ARG A 884 37.57 -12.81 8.78
CA ARG A 884 39.03 -12.89 8.57
C ARG A 884 39.84 -12.05 9.56
N GLN A 885 39.21 -11.12 10.27
CA GLN A 885 39.81 -10.41 11.40
C GLN A 885 39.76 -11.23 12.72
N GLY A 886 39.08 -12.40 12.70
CA GLY A 886 38.63 -13.20 13.85
C GLY A 886 39.69 -13.87 14.71
#